data_AF-A0A921L121-F1
#
_entry.id   AF-A0A921L121-F1
#
_cell.length_a   1.000
_cell.length_b   1.000
_cell.length_c   1.000
_cell.angle_alpha   90.00
_cell.angle_beta   90.00
_cell.angle_gamma   90.00
#
_symmetry.space_group_name_H-M   'P 1'
#
loop_
_entity.id
_entity.type
_entity.pdbx_description
1 polymer ?
#
loop_
_entity_poly.entity_id
_entity_poly.type
_entity_poly.pdbx_seq_one_letter_code
_entity_poly.pdbx_strand_id
1 'polypeptide(L)'
;LLLNNKVEIVYKFVGGKTADVFMAEIKKGMRPDNRVALMNETYASGKYSNDFLREYVQLKLKLLEKGESLRIGKEYFDRLSPEERVKPENWFLFEDRMLGGVNSSNMRYLLEHWQEFVKEYGEKKVFDRIASLYREMTEWVLQGWYFNDFERNPKDFEYYKQRIAVIPIHFQHDYLVMMDVNKAVCEENKTMARNLLEEHIADFDKKNQQVMFGGLSLFSMQNGKYDSQLLRIARKVVHGDGLENLVDYFKSILPSDEVYVGEKYDVQNLKDKIGSTMIVPFFHPTKPLFWYVFERRPGKRVYYVYDVKEGKREVYDYRVIDSLVREMFPGEEDRVYYNPEFDKNGLAAKLEVGGKVFVYDAKNKALVPSERKKYPFVRPYGVSPDLKYELIVKDENLWLEDKEQKREVQLTFDGGVDYGFETANTEWLSEDGTFYITREDKRSIRTFPLVYSLREPAPVISEYKYELPGDTAVLKQELFIGNVRTEMFKKVDVVKWRGQLLEVLRVPDVHDRVFFIRKKGTRDEFELCSVDAKTGEVKVILHEVSKPYLNEELFSCRVLNGGEDILLWSDRSGWGHYYHYDGNGKLLNAVTSGEWTAGRIMKIDTVKKQIYLYGYSKEKGCNPNYTYMYRVGFNGKRLTLLTPENATHSAFVHLGGGLIVDNFSRIDTVPQITVRDVNGRLLTILEKADVSRLLEYGWKYPEQFTVKAADGKTDLYGIMWKPYDFDPSKKYPIVSQVYPGPQTETVWTDFTVFDRYNNTALAQRGIIVVCFGHRGGSPYREKAYATYGYGNLRDYALADDKAGLEQLGRRFSFIDTNRIGIFGHSGGGMMAFAAICTYPDFYKVAVASSGNHDNRIYNRTWGETYQGIGDDYKFIVKTNQDLAKYLKGHLLLVTGEVDNNVHPANTFRVANELILQGKDFDLLILPNQGHAFEGPYKSYFEKKKRDYFTKYLLAE
;
A
#
# COMPACT_ATOMS: atom_id res chain seq x y z
N LEU A 1 16.82 51.45 26.13
CA LEU A 1 17.90 50.60 26.68
C LEU A 1 17.48 50.20 28.08
N LEU A 2 17.70 48.95 28.49
CA LEU A 2 17.60 48.59 29.90
C LEU A 2 19.01 48.65 30.49
N LEU A 3 19.23 49.53 31.47
CA LEU A 3 20.51 49.66 32.17
C LEU A 3 20.41 48.98 33.53
N ASN A 4 21.50 48.39 34.00
CA ASN A 4 21.59 47.98 35.39
C ASN A 4 21.85 49.19 36.29
N ASN A 5 21.84 48.93 37.58
CA ASN A 5 22.12 49.84 38.69
C ASN A 5 23.58 50.39 38.68
N LYS A 6 24.43 49.91 37.77
CA LYS A 6 25.78 50.43 37.49
C LYS A 6 25.86 51.19 36.15
N VAL A 7 24.72 51.48 35.53
CA VAL A 7 24.60 52.21 34.25
C VAL A 7 25.15 51.42 33.05
N GLU A 8 25.32 50.11 33.18
CA GLU A 8 25.75 49.22 32.09
C GLU A 8 24.53 48.69 31.32
N ILE A 9 24.66 48.58 29.99
CA ILE A 9 23.56 48.14 29.12
C ILE A 9 23.37 46.63 29.26
N VAL A 10 22.19 46.21 29.74
CA VAL A 10 21.83 44.80 29.91
C VAL A 10 21.03 44.27 28.73
N TYR A 11 20.12 45.08 28.18
CA TYR A 11 19.35 44.72 26.97
C TYR A 11 19.22 45.90 26.00
N LYS A 12 19.42 45.60 24.72
CA LYS A 12 19.23 46.52 23.59
C LYS A 12 17.99 46.09 22.80
N PHE A 13 16.92 46.87 22.89
CA PHE A 13 15.77 46.69 22.00
C PHE A 13 16.15 47.11 20.57
N VAL A 14 15.58 46.41 19.58
CA VAL A 14 15.77 46.68 18.15
C VAL A 14 15.46 48.16 17.87
N GLY A 15 16.42 48.89 17.31
CA GLY A 15 16.30 50.32 16.99
C GLY A 15 17.02 51.31 17.91
N GLY A 16 17.63 50.87 19.02
CA GLY A 16 18.40 51.77 19.90
C GLY A 16 19.73 52.25 19.30
N LYS A 17 19.85 53.54 18.98
CA LYS A 17 21.10 54.23 18.61
C LYS A 17 22.06 54.33 19.82
N THR A 18 23.37 54.44 19.59
CA THR A 18 24.33 54.76 20.69
C THR A 18 24.04 56.17 21.22
N ALA A 19 24.43 56.44 22.47
CA ALA A 19 24.17 57.74 23.11
C ALA A 19 24.68 58.92 22.26
N ASP A 20 25.86 58.77 21.64
CA ASP A 20 26.48 59.82 20.82
C ASP A 20 25.68 60.08 19.53
N VAL A 21 25.19 59.01 18.90
CA VAL A 21 24.36 59.09 17.68
C VAL A 21 22.97 59.64 18.01
N PHE A 22 22.39 59.26 19.16
CA PHE A 22 21.14 59.83 19.65
C PHE A 22 21.28 61.33 19.94
N MET A 23 22.35 61.74 20.64
CA MET A 23 22.63 63.15 20.95
C MET A 23 22.96 63.97 19.71
N ALA A 24 23.59 63.39 18.69
CA ALA A 24 23.81 64.04 17.40
C ALA A 24 22.49 64.31 16.65
N GLU A 25 21.54 63.38 16.68
CA GLU A 25 20.21 63.54 16.08
C GLU A 25 19.37 64.57 16.84
N ILE A 26 19.42 64.58 18.17
CA ILE A 26 18.80 65.63 19.00
C ILE A 26 19.38 67.01 18.63
N LYS A 27 20.72 67.15 18.58
CA LYS A 27 21.37 68.41 18.16
C LYS A 27 20.98 68.83 16.74
N LYS A 28 20.75 67.88 15.83
CA LYS A 28 20.28 68.15 14.46
C LYS A 28 18.82 68.60 14.44
N GLY A 29 17.96 68.01 15.27
CA GLY A 29 16.55 68.39 15.43
C GLY A 29 16.34 69.69 16.20
N MET A 30 17.30 70.11 17.04
CA MET A 30 17.26 71.37 17.79
C MET A 30 17.72 72.59 16.99
N ARG A 31 18.24 72.43 15.76
CA ARG A 31 18.59 73.59 14.94
C ARG A 31 17.31 74.33 14.55
N PRO A 32 17.25 75.65 14.68
CA PRO A 32 16.06 76.43 14.34
C PRO A 32 15.70 76.36 12.84
N ASP A 33 16.67 76.07 11.97
CA ASP A 33 16.51 75.90 10.53
C ASP A 33 16.28 74.44 10.09
N ASN A 34 15.89 73.55 11.02
CA ASN A 34 15.63 72.17 10.66
C ASN A 34 14.36 72.05 9.77
N ARG A 35 14.33 71.02 8.91
CA ARG A 35 13.24 70.82 7.93
C ARG A 35 11.84 70.85 8.56
N VAL A 36 11.67 70.31 9.77
CA VAL A 36 10.36 70.31 10.45
C VAL A 36 9.96 71.73 10.86
N ALA A 37 10.88 72.49 11.46
CA ALA A 37 10.64 73.88 11.83
C ALA A 37 10.32 74.77 10.61
N LEU A 38 11.12 74.66 9.54
CA LEU A 38 10.89 75.40 8.29
C LEU A 38 9.55 75.08 7.62
N MET A 39 9.17 73.80 7.57
CA MET A 39 7.87 73.41 7.03
C MET A 39 6.72 73.82 7.97
N ASN A 40 6.88 73.75 9.28
CA ASN A 40 5.88 74.26 10.23
C ASN A 40 5.65 75.77 10.06
N GLU A 41 6.71 76.58 9.92
CA GLU A 41 6.60 78.03 9.65
C GLU A 41 5.93 78.32 8.31
N THR A 42 6.33 77.58 7.26
CA THR A 42 5.75 77.73 5.92
C THR A 42 4.26 77.41 5.92
N TYR A 43 3.87 76.35 6.62
CA TYR A 43 2.46 76.00 6.81
C TYR A 43 1.71 77.05 7.65
N ALA A 44 2.30 77.55 8.74
CA ALA A 44 1.71 78.60 9.58
C ALA A 44 1.51 79.94 8.83
N SER A 45 2.29 80.20 7.77
CA SER A 45 2.13 81.40 6.94
C SER A 45 0.82 81.45 6.13
N GLY A 46 0.15 80.30 5.95
CA GLY A 46 -1.04 80.16 5.11
C GLY A 46 -0.78 80.23 3.60
N LYS A 47 0.47 80.40 3.16
CA LYS A 47 0.85 80.55 1.74
C LYS A 47 1.68 79.36 1.25
N TYR A 48 1.02 78.32 0.74
CA TYR A 48 1.68 77.09 0.29
C TYR A 48 0.98 76.40 -0.89
N SER A 49 1.77 75.67 -1.69
CA SER A 49 1.30 74.90 -2.85
C SER A 49 0.78 73.51 -2.46
N ASN A 50 0.11 72.83 -3.40
CA ASN A 50 -0.30 71.43 -3.23
C ASN A 50 0.92 70.51 -3.09
N ASP A 51 2.01 70.77 -3.83
CA ASP A 51 3.27 70.01 -3.69
C ASP A 51 3.86 70.12 -2.29
N PHE A 52 3.84 71.33 -1.71
CA PHE A 52 4.27 71.54 -0.33
C PHE A 52 3.42 70.73 0.65
N LEU A 53 2.08 70.78 0.52
CA LEU A 53 1.19 70.01 1.39
C LEU A 53 1.44 68.51 1.28
N ARG A 54 1.65 67.98 0.07
CA ARG A 54 1.98 66.57 -0.15
C ARG A 54 3.21 66.16 0.66
N GLU A 55 4.30 66.90 0.51
CA GLU A 55 5.54 66.64 1.25
C GLU A 55 5.36 66.80 2.75
N TYR A 56 4.54 67.76 3.17
CA TYR A 56 4.30 68.04 4.58
C TYR A 56 3.49 66.93 5.23
N VAL A 57 2.47 66.39 4.57
CA VAL A 57 1.73 65.21 5.05
C VAL A 57 2.68 64.01 5.18
N GLN A 58 3.50 63.75 4.17
CA GLN A 58 4.49 62.66 4.21
C GLN A 58 5.51 62.84 5.35
N LEU A 59 5.93 64.07 5.63
CA LEU A 59 6.78 64.37 6.78
C LEU A 59 6.07 64.05 8.09
N LYS A 60 4.82 64.48 8.26
CA LYS A 60 4.04 64.25 9.48
C LYS A 60 3.77 62.78 9.73
N LEU A 61 3.48 62.00 8.68
CA LEU A 61 3.39 60.54 8.74
C LEU A 61 4.72 59.92 9.19
N LYS A 62 5.85 60.38 8.65
CA LYS A 62 7.19 59.90 9.04
C LYS A 62 7.54 60.23 10.49
N LEU A 63 6.99 61.31 11.03
CA LEU A 63 7.13 61.70 12.44
C LEU A 63 6.13 61.01 13.37
N LEU A 64 5.20 60.22 12.83
CA LEU A 64 4.13 59.54 13.57
C LEU A 64 3.20 60.50 14.34
N GLU A 65 3.05 61.74 13.85
CA GLU A 65 2.18 62.77 14.44
C GLU A 65 0.70 62.54 14.04
N LYS A 66 0.05 61.53 14.64
CA LYS A 66 -1.28 61.03 14.20
C LYS A 66 -2.33 62.12 13.95
N GLY A 67 -2.50 63.05 14.89
CA GLY A 67 -3.49 64.12 14.78
C GLY A 67 -3.21 65.07 13.61
N GLU A 68 -1.95 65.48 13.45
CA GLU A 68 -1.54 66.40 12.38
C GLU A 68 -1.56 65.72 11.02
N SER A 69 -1.12 64.46 10.93
CA SER A 69 -1.21 63.66 9.70
C SER A 69 -2.65 63.56 9.18
N LEU A 70 -3.62 63.28 10.06
CA LEU A 70 -5.04 63.22 9.67
C LEU A 70 -5.58 64.59 9.25
N ARG A 71 -5.27 65.64 10.02
CA ARG A 71 -5.75 67.01 9.76
C ARG A 71 -5.23 67.56 8.43
N ILE A 72 -3.90 67.51 8.24
CA ILE A 72 -3.24 68.04 7.05
C ILE A 72 -3.48 67.10 5.85
N GLY A 73 -3.52 65.78 6.09
CA GLY A 73 -3.86 64.80 5.06
C GLY A 73 -5.24 65.04 4.47
N LYS A 74 -6.24 65.34 5.32
CA LYS A 74 -7.57 65.74 4.89
C LYS A 74 -7.56 67.06 4.12
N GLU A 75 -6.89 68.09 4.64
CA GLU A 75 -6.77 69.38 3.96
C GLU A 75 -6.16 69.21 2.55
N TYR A 76 -5.11 68.39 2.45
CA TYR A 76 -4.47 68.09 1.18
C TYR A 76 -5.44 67.37 0.24
N PHE A 77 -6.10 66.30 0.70
CA PHE A 77 -7.03 65.53 -0.10
C PHE A 77 -8.22 66.36 -0.62
N ASP A 78 -8.77 67.25 0.21
CA ASP A 78 -9.89 68.13 -0.15
C ASP A 78 -9.50 69.17 -1.22
N ARG A 79 -8.22 69.53 -1.32
CA ARG A 79 -7.69 70.46 -2.35
C ARG A 79 -7.42 69.80 -3.70
N LEU A 80 -7.41 68.47 -3.78
CA LEU A 80 -7.15 67.74 -5.02
C LEU A 80 -8.44 67.56 -5.82
N SER A 81 -8.37 67.85 -7.13
CA SER A 81 -9.40 67.47 -8.09
C SER A 81 -9.50 65.93 -8.21
N PRO A 82 -10.64 65.38 -8.68
CA PRO A 82 -10.80 63.95 -8.88
C PRO A 82 -9.67 63.30 -9.70
N GLU A 83 -9.19 63.99 -10.74
CA GLU A 83 -8.10 63.55 -11.61
C GLU A 83 -6.74 63.59 -10.90
N GLU A 84 -6.52 64.53 -9.97
CA GLU A 84 -5.29 64.60 -9.19
C GLU A 84 -5.26 63.55 -8.07
N ARG A 85 -6.40 63.16 -7.50
CA ARG A 85 -6.49 62.17 -6.41
C ARG A 85 -5.96 60.80 -6.81
N VAL A 86 -6.09 60.44 -8.09
CA VAL A 86 -5.67 59.13 -8.59
C VAL A 86 -4.20 59.09 -9.02
N LYS A 87 -3.51 60.24 -9.13
CA LYS A 87 -2.13 60.29 -9.64
C LYS A 87 -1.12 59.54 -8.76
N PRO A 88 -0.07 58.93 -9.34
CA PRO A 88 0.95 58.13 -8.64
C PRO A 88 1.54 58.76 -7.37
N GLU A 89 1.81 60.06 -7.39
CA GLU A 89 2.34 60.83 -6.26
C GLU A 89 1.44 60.83 -5.01
N ASN A 90 0.14 60.53 -5.18
CA ASN A 90 -0.87 60.62 -4.13
C ASN A 90 -1.30 59.26 -3.58
N TRP A 91 -0.75 58.15 -4.10
CA TRP A 91 -1.08 56.79 -3.63
C TRP A 91 -0.88 56.59 -2.13
N PHE A 92 0.09 57.29 -1.52
CA PHE A 92 0.37 57.20 -0.08
C PHE A 92 -0.83 57.57 0.80
N LEU A 93 -1.79 58.35 0.28
CA LEU A 93 -3.03 58.71 0.98
C LEU A 93 -3.97 57.52 1.20
N PHE A 94 -3.81 56.45 0.41
CA PHE A 94 -4.64 55.25 0.42
C PHE A 94 -3.88 54.02 0.95
N GLU A 95 -2.57 53.98 0.70
CA GLU A 95 -1.68 52.90 1.15
C GLU A 95 -1.38 52.97 2.65
N ASP A 96 -1.21 54.18 3.18
CA ASP A 96 -0.91 54.38 4.59
C ASP A 96 -2.10 53.96 5.47
N ARG A 97 -1.84 53.19 6.53
CA ARG A 97 -2.89 52.66 7.41
C ARG A 97 -3.64 53.74 8.20
N MET A 98 -3.03 54.90 8.42
CA MET A 98 -3.64 56.00 9.16
C MET A 98 -4.56 56.81 8.25
N LEU A 99 -4.09 57.17 7.04
CA LEU A 99 -4.87 57.99 6.10
C LEU A 99 -5.86 57.15 5.26
N GLY A 100 -5.46 55.95 4.85
CA GLY A 100 -6.23 54.99 4.07
C GLY A 100 -6.79 53.83 4.89
N GLY A 101 -6.97 54.03 6.20
CA GLY A 101 -7.47 53.00 7.13
C GLY A 101 -8.97 52.74 7.05
N VAL A 102 -9.43 51.87 7.97
CA VAL A 102 -10.85 51.54 8.15
C VAL A 102 -11.67 52.82 8.39
N ASN A 103 -12.81 52.94 7.71
CA ASN A 103 -13.69 54.12 7.75
C ASN A 103 -13.07 55.47 7.34
N SER A 104 -11.86 55.51 6.76
CA SER A 104 -11.28 56.78 6.32
C SER A 104 -11.95 57.32 5.05
N SER A 105 -11.98 58.64 4.90
CA SER A 105 -12.52 59.31 3.69
C SER A 105 -11.78 58.89 2.43
N ASN A 106 -10.45 58.73 2.53
CA ASN A 106 -9.61 58.35 1.40
C ASN A 106 -9.93 56.92 0.97
N MET A 107 -10.12 56.00 1.92
CA MET A 107 -10.44 54.62 1.58
C MET A 107 -11.86 54.48 1.02
N ARG A 108 -12.83 55.26 1.52
CA ARG A 108 -14.18 55.33 0.92
C ARG A 108 -14.11 55.81 -0.53
N TYR A 109 -13.33 56.86 -0.79
CA TYR A 109 -13.11 57.36 -2.15
C TYR A 109 -12.49 56.29 -3.06
N LEU A 110 -11.48 55.54 -2.59
CA LEU A 110 -10.89 54.45 -3.36
C LEU A 110 -11.90 53.35 -3.70
N LEU A 111 -12.78 52.98 -2.77
CA LEU A 111 -13.81 51.96 -3.02
C LEU A 111 -14.90 52.43 -3.98
N GLU A 112 -15.21 53.74 -4.00
CA GLU A 112 -16.21 54.33 -4.89
C GLU A 112 -15.68 54.60 -6.31
N HIS A 113 -14.37 54.82 -6.44
CA HIS A 113 -13.69 55.19 -7.68
C HIS A 113 -12.59 54.18 -8.07
N TRP A 114 -12.77 52.90 -7.73
CA TRP A 114 -11.73 51.89 -7.89
C TRP A 114 -11.32 51.71 -9.35
N GLN A 115 -12.24 51.91 -10.31
CA GLN A 115 -11.95 51.78 -11.74
C GLN A 115 -10.92 52.80 -12.20
N GLU A 116 -10.97 54.03 -11.69
CA GLU A 116 -10.00 55.08 -11.99
C GLU A 116 -8.62 54.74 -11.44
N PHE A 117 -8.54 54.17 -10.23
CA PHE A 117 -7.27 53.67 -9.70
C PHE A 117 -6.74 52.48 -10.49
N VAL A 118 -7.59 51.55 -10.92
CA VAL A 118 -7.16 50.40 -11.72
C VAL A 118 -6.56 50.83 -13.06
N LYS A 119 -7.12 51.87 -13.70
CA LYS A 119 -6.56 52.43 -14.94
C LYS A 119 -5.12 52.95 -14.75
N GLU A 120 -4.81 53.51 -13.59
CA GLU A 120 -3.51 54.13 -13.31
C GLU A 120 -2.47 53.15 -12.72
N TYR A 121 -2.90 52.23 -11.84
CA TYR A 121 -2.01 51.36 -11.06
C TYR A 121 -2.07 49.88 -11.43
N GLY A 122 -3.04 49.48 -12.26
CA GLY A 122 -3.35 48.08 -12.55
C GLY A 122 -4.15 47.39 -11.44
N GLU A 123 -4.85 46.33 -11.83
CA GLU A 123 -5.78 45.57 -10.97
C GLU A 123 -5.10 45.06 -9.70
N LYS A 124 -3.94 44.41 -9.84
CA LYS A 124 -3.25 43.75 -8.73
C LYS A 124 -3.01 44.69 -7.54
N LYS A 125 -2.42 45.87 -7.78
CA LYS A 125 -2.04 46.81 -6.71
C LYS A 125 -3.26 47.36 -5.97
N VAL A 126 -4.30 47.72 -6.72
CA VAL A 126 -5.54 48.28 -6.16
C VAL A 126 -6.31 47.21 -5.39
N PHE A 127 -6.47 46.03 -5.98
CA PHE A 127 -7.20 44.93 -5.37
C PHE A 127 -6.48 44.38 -4.13
N ASP A 128 -5.15 44.27 -4.14
CA ASP A 128 -4.39 43.86 -2.95
C ASP A 128 -4.61 44.82 -1.77
N ARG A 129 -4.67 46.14 -2.02
CA ARG A 129 -4.95 47.13 -0.98
C ARG A 129 -6.39 47.04 -0.47
N ILE A 130 -7.35 46.88 -1.38
CA ILE A 130 -8.77 46.67 -1.01
C ILE A 130 -8.91 45.39 -0.17
N ALA A 131 -8.38 44.25 -0.61
CA ALA A 131 -8.36 43.01 0.16
C ALA A 131 -7.73 43.20 1.56
N SER A 132 -6.63 43.95 1.64
CA SER A 132 -5.98 44.27 2.92
C SER A 132 -6.92 45.01 3.88
N LEU A 133 -7.71 45.98 3.39
CA LEU A 133 -8.69 46.69 4.21
C LEU A 133 -9.74 45.73 4.79
N TYR A 134 -10.32 44.85 3.97
CA TYR A 134 -11.39 43.94 4.42
C TYR A 134 -10.87 42.96 5.47
N ARG A 135 -9.62 42.49 5.30
CA ARG A 135 -8.93 41.67 6.30
C ARG A 135 -8.67 42.45 7.60
N GLU A 136 -8.07 43.64 7.52
CA GLU A 136 -7.78 44.51 8.67
C GLU A 136 -9.07 44.83 9.46
N MET A 137 -10.14 45.20 8.75
CA MET A 137 -11.43 45.50 9.37
C MET A 137 -12.03 44.30 10.08
N THR A 138 -12.01 43.12 9.44
CA THR A 138 -12.54 41.89 10.03
C THR A 138 -11.74 41.46 11.25
N GLU A 139 -10.41 41.54 11.17
CA GLU A 139 -9.55 41.30 12.33
C GLU A 139 -9.90 42.22 13.49
N TRP A 140 -10.07 43.52 13.24
CA TRP A 140 -10.43 44.50 14.27
C TRP A 140 -11.80 44.23 14.88
N VAL A 141 -12.79 43.81 14.08
CA VAL A 141 -14.12 43.49 14.58
C VAL A 141 -14.09 42.22 15.44
N LEU A 142 -13.42 41.17 14.98
CA LEU A 142 -13.31 39.90 15.70
C LEU A 142 -12.51 40.04 17.01
N GLN A 143 -11.50 40.91 17.05
CA GLN A 143 -10.73 41.24 18.26
C GLN A 143 -11.41 42.29 19.15
N GLY A 144 -12.52 42.88 18.70
CA GLY A 144 -13.23 43.97 19.38
C GLY A 144 -12.56 45.34 19.29
N TRP A 145 -11.37 45.46 18.67
CA TRP A 145 -10.64 46.72 18.50
C TRP A 145 -11.38 47.75 17.66
N TYR A 146 -12.18 47.32 16.70
CA TYR A 146 -13.00 48.22 15.89
C TYR A 146 -13.88 49.13 16.76
N PHE A 147 -14.42 48.59 17.85
CA PHE A 147 -15.35 49.29 18.72
C PHE A 147 -14.67 50.22 19.73
N ASN A 148 -13.34 50.28 19.75
CA ASN A 148 -12.60 51.27 20.53
C ASN A 148 -12.65 52.65 19.88
N ASP A 149 -12.66 52.68 18.55
CA ASP A 149 -12.55 53.90 17.74
C ASP A 149 -13.86 54.23 16.99
N PHE A 150 -14.79 53.27 16.85
CA PHE A 150 -16.04 53.45 16.09
C PHE A 150 -17.27 52.95 16.87
N GLU A 151 -18.40 53.66 16.72
CA GLU A 151 -19.68 53.20 17.27
C GLU A 151 -20.15 51.90 16.59
N ARG A 152 -20.91 51.07 17.33
CA ARG A 152 -21.52 49.86 16.79
C ARG A 152 -22.63 50.22 15.80
N ASN A 153 -22.28 50.31 14.52
CA ASN A 153 -23.22 50.58 13.44
C ASN A 153 -23.20 49.46 12.38
N PRO A 154 -24.20 48.55 12.36
CA PRO A 154 -24.22 47.44 11.39
C PRO A 154 -24.30 47.91 9.93
N LYS A 155 -24.77 49.14 9.68
CA LYS A 155 -24.84 49.74 8.33
C LYS A 155 -23.45 49.95 7.71
N ASP A 156 -22.40 50.04 8.52
CA ASP A 156 -21.03 50.17 8.00
C ASP A 156 -20.65 48.91 7.23
N PHE A 157 -20.96 47.73 7.77
CA PHE A 157 -20.67 46.45 7.13
C PHE A 157 -21.59 46.18 5.94
N GLU A 158 -22.83 46.68 5.94
CA GLU A 158 -23.70 46.66 4.76
C GLU A 158 -23.11 47.50 3.62
N TYR A 159 -22.61 48.69 3.93
CA TYR A 159 -21.93 49.55 2.96
C TYR A 159 -20.71 48.82 2.35
N TYR A 160 -19.81 48.30 3.19
CA TYR A 160 -18.62 47.59 2.68
C TYR A 160 -18.99 46.34 1.89
N LYS A 161 -20.02 45.59 2.32
CA LYS A 161 -20.52 44.43 1.56
C LYS A 161 -21.02 44.84 0.17
N GLN A 162 -21.79 45.92 0.06
CA GLN A 162 -22.25 46.44 -1.23
C GLN A 162 -21.10 46.89 -2.12
N ARG A 163 -20.05 47.50 -1.55
CA ARG A 163 -18.88 47.95 -2.31
C ARG A 163 -18.04 46.79 -2.83
N ILE A 164 -17.73 45.78 -2.02
CA ILE A 164 -16.93 44.65 -2.50
C ILE A 164 -17.68 43.77 -3.50
N ALA A 165 -19.02 43.70 -3.43
CA ALA A 165 -19.86 42.92 -4.34
C ALA A 165 -19.75 43.35 -5.80
N VAL A 166 -19.39 44.61 -6.08
CA VAL A 166 -19.27 45.15 -7.45
C VAL A 166 -17.82 45.21 -7.95
N ILE A 167 -16.85 44.84 -7.12
CA ILE A 167 -15.42 44.86 -7.46
C ILE A 167 -14.97 43.44 -7.82
N PRO A 168 -14.43 43.18 -9.03
CA PRO A 168 -14.06 41.84 -9.50
C PRO A 168 -12.74 41.35 -8.86
N ILE A 169 -12.72 41.26 -7.53
CA ILE A 169 -11.56 40.87 -6.74
C ILE A 169 -11.49 39.34 -6.58
N HIS A 170 -10.28 38.79 -6.55
CA HIS A 170 -10.07 37.39 -6.20
C HIS A 170 -10.62 37.08 -4.80
N PHE A 171 -11.28 35.92 -4.65
CA PHE A 171 -11.92 35.50 -3.40
C PHE A 171 -13.00 36.48 -2.89
N GLN A 172 -13.73 37.12 -3.81
CA GLN A 172 -14.82 38.05 -3.47
C GLN A 172 -15.83 37.45 -2.49
N HIS A 173 -16.15 36.16 -2.63
CA HIS A 173 -17.07 35.45 -1.75
C HIS A 173 -16.62 35.50 -0.28
N ASP A 174 -15.34 35.25 0.00
CA ASP A 174 -14.78 35.31 1.35
C ASP A 174 -15.06 36.68 1.99
N TYR A 175 -14.77 37.78 1.27
CA TYR A 175 -14.96 39.13 1.80
C TYR A 175 -16.44 39.46 2.03
N LEU A 176 -17.34 38.97 1.19
CA LEU A 176 -18.79 39.13 1.39
C LEU A 176 -19.24 38.44 2.68
N VAL A 177 -18.77 37.21 2.92
CA VAL A 177 -19.07 36.45 4.14
C VAL A 177 -18.40 37.10 5.36
N MET A 178 -17.16 37.60 5.23
CA MET A 178 -16.49 38.36 6.30
C MET A 178 -17.30 39.59 6.73
N MET A 179 -17.94 40.30 5.79
CA MET A 179 -18.82 41.42 6.13
C MET A 179 -20.10 40.98 6.84
N ASP A 180 -20.67 39.83 6.48
CA ASP A 180 -21.81 39.24 7.21
C ASP A 180 -21.42 38.82 8.63
N VAL A 181 -20.23 38.24 8.80
CA VAL A 181 -19.68 37.91 10.12
C VAL A 181 -19.48 39.19 10.93
N ASN A 182 -18.86 40.22 10.36
CA ASN A 182 -18.63 41.49 11.05
C ASN A 182 -19.94 42.17 11.47
N LYS A 183 -20.95 42.15 10.59
CA LYS A 183 -22.29 42.65 10.89
C LYS A 183 -22.90 41.89 12.07
N ALA A 184 -22.86 40.56 12.03
CA ALA A 184 -23.39 39.72 13.11
C ALA A 184 -22.67 39.98 14.45
N VAL A 185 -21.34 40.18 14.44
CA VAL A 185 -20.56 40.52 15.64
C VAL A 185 -20.92 41.93 16.16
N CYS A 186 -21.14 42.88 15.25
CA CYS A 186 -21.57 44.24 15.58
C CYS A 186 -22.96 44.27 16.25
N GLU A 187 -23.90 43.47 15.73
CA GLU A 187 -25.26 43.27 16.27
C GLU A 187 -25.30 42.39 17.52
N GLU A 188 -24.13 41.91 17.99
CA GLU A 188 -24.01 40.95 19.10
C GLU A 188 -24.73 39.61 18.87
N ASN A 189 -25.05 39.29 17.61
CA ASN A 189 -25.64 38.03 17.19
C ASN A 189 -24.58 36.94 17.03
N LYS A 190 -24.07 36.45 18.17
CA LYS A 190 -23.03 35.41 18.23
C LYS A 190 -23.44 34.12 17.51
N THR A 191 -24.72 33.75 17.54
CA THR A 191 -25.24 32.55 16.87
C THR A 191 -25.06 32.64 15.37
N MET A 192 -25.46 33.76 14.76
CA MET A 192 -25.31 33.97 13.31
C MET A 192 -23.83 33.98 12.91
N ALA A 193 -22.98 34.68 13.67
CA ALA A 193 -21.54 34.72 13.41
C ALA A 193 -20.91 33.31 13.46
N ARG A 194 -21.25 32.49 14.46
CA ARG A 194 -20.77 31.10 14.57
C ARG A 194 -21.24 30.23 13.41
N ASN A 195 -22.50 30.37 12.97
CA ASN A 195 -23.04 29.59 11.85
C ASN A 195 -22.33 29.92 10.53
N LEU A 196 -22.12 31.21 10.25
CA LEU A 196 -21.36 31.65 9.07
C LEU A 196 -19.92 31.12 9.07
N LEU A 197 -19.27 31.14 10.24
CA LEU A 197 -17.93 30.55 10.40
C LEU A 197 -17.96 29.04 10.14
N GLU A 198 -18.91 28.31 10.72
CA GLU A 198 -19.04 26.86 10.54
C GLU A 198 -19.28 26.48 9.08
N GLU A 199 -20.06 27.28 8.36
CA GLU A 199 -20.44 27.03 6.98
C GLU A 199 -19.28 27.27 6.01
N HIS A 200 -18.53 28.37 6.17
CA HIS A 200 -17.66 28.88 5.11
C HIS A 200 -16.15 28.89 5.42
N ILE A 201 -15.71 28.89 6.68
CA ILE A 201 -14.30 29.16 7.02
C ILE A 201 -13.32 28.16 6.37
N ALA A 202 -13.72 26.90 6.21
CA ALA A 202 -12.87 25.85 5.65
C ALA A 202 -12.59 26.04 4.15
N ASP A 203 -13.45 26.78 3.45
CA ASP A 203 -13.38 27.00 2.01
C ASP A 203 -12.71 28.35 1.65
N PHE A 204 -12.37 29.18 2.64
CA PHE A 204 -11.70 30.47 2.44
C PHE A 204 -10.26 30.31 1.95
N ASP A 205 -9.74 31.33 1.25
CA ASP A 205 -8.30 31.46 0.97
C ASP A 205 -7.48 31.46 2.28
N LYS A 206 -6.25 30.92 2.21
CA LYS A 206 -5.37 30.75 3.38
C LYS A 206 -5.10 32.06 4.12
N LYS A 207 -5.00 33.21 3.43
CA LYS A 207 -4.82 34.51 4.10
C LYS A 207 -6.10 34.97 4.80
N ASN A 208 -7.26 34.61 4.28
CA ASN A 208 -8.56 34.95 4.88
C ASN A 208 -8.85 34.02 6.07
N GLN A 209 -8.55 32.72 5.97
CA GLN A 209 -8.60 31.77 7.10
C GLN A 209 -7.78 32.26 8.30
N GLN A 210 -6.58 32.82 8.06
CA GLN A 210 -5.73 33.38 9.13
C GLN A 210 -6.44 34.50 9.92
N VAL A 211 -7.18 35.37 9.23
CA VAL A 211 -7.93 36.47 9.87
C VAL A 211 -9.08 35.90 10.70
N MET A 212 -9.76 34.87 10.19
CA MET A 212 -10.87 34.24 10.88
C MET A 212 -10.45 33.48 12.15
N PHE A 213 -9.15 33.27 12.39
CA PHE A 213 -8.62 32.77 13.67
C PHE A 213 -9.07 33.64 14.86
N GLY A 214 -9.22 34.96 14.66
CA GLY A 214 -9.75 35.86 15.70
C GLY A 214 -11.19 35.52 16.12
N GLY A 215 -11.96 34.90 15.22
CA GLY A 215 -13.34 34.48 15.46
C GLY A 215 -13.46 33.21 16.30
N LEU A 216 -12.35 32.50 16.57
CA LEU A 216 -12.39 31.32 17.43
C LEU A 216 -12.77 31.66 18.89
N SER A 217 -12.51 32.90 19.31
CA SER A 217 -12.96 33.45 20.61
C SER A 217 -14.48 33.47 20.77
N LEU A 218 -15.23 33.40 19.65
CA LEU A 218 -16.69 33.35 19.69
C LEU A 218 -17.20 32.01 20.21
N PHE A 219 -16.39 30.95 20.23
CA PHE A 219 -16.77 29.61 20.69
C PHE A 219 -16.30 29.40 22.13
N SER A 220 -17.24 29.13 23.04
CA SER A 220 -16.96 28.99 24.47
C SER A 220 -16.46 27.59 24.82
N MET A 221 -15.54 27.49 25.76
CA MET A 221 -15.16 26.22 26.38
C MET A 221 -15.97 26.02 27.67
N GLN A 222 -16.63 24.86 27.82
CA GLN A 222 -17.39 24.51 29.03
C GLN A 222 -16.84 23.23 29.65
N ASN A 223 -16.52 23.24 30.94
CA ASN A 223 -15.99 22.09 31.69
C ASN A 223 -14.79 21.39 31.02
N GLY A 224 -13.88 22.18 30.44
CA GLY A 224 -12.71 21.65 29.72
C GLY A 224 -13.03 21.00 28.37
N LYS A 225 -14.26 21.14 27.85
CA LYS A 225 -14.66 20.65 26.53
C LYS A 225 -14.88 21.82 25.57
N TYR A 226 -14.35 21.68 24.36
CA TYR A 226 -14.54 22.62 23.27
C TYR A 226 -15.99 22.60 22.73
N ASP A 227 -16.46 23.73 22.23
CA ASP A 227 -17.78 23.88 21.61
C ASP A 227 -17.95 22.90 20.43
N SER A 228 -19.12 22.27 20.33
CA SER A 228 -19.38 21.28 19.27
C SER A 228 -19.31 21.86 17.85
N GLN A 229 -19.64 23.15 17.65
CA GLN A 229 -19.51 23.82 16.36
C GLN A 229 -18.03 24.02 16.02
N LEU A 230 -17.22 24.39 17.01
CA LEU A 230 -15.77 24.54 16.87
C LEU A 230 -15.11 23.22 16.47
N LEU A 231 -15.54 22.10 17.05
CA LEU A 231 -15.03 20.78 16.67
C LEU A 231 -15.42 20.39 15.24
N ARG A 232 -16.60 20.78 14.75
CA ARG A 232 -16.99 20.56 13.34
C ARG A 232 -16.17 21.41 12.38
N ILE A 233 -15.89 22.66 12.74
CA ILE A 233 -14.94 23.52 12.01
C ILE A 233 -13.56 22.86 11.98
N ALA A 234 -13.06 22.42 13.15
CA ALA A 234 -11.77 21.79 13.29
C ALA A 234 -11.62 20.57 12.36
N ARG A 235 -12.64 19.71 12.29
CA ARG A 235 -12.65 18.55 11.36
C ARG A 235 -12.60 19.00 9.90
N LYS A 236 -13.44 19.95 9.49
CA LYS A 236 -13.45 20.46 8.10
C LYS A 236 -12.09 21.03 7.70
N VAL A 237 -11.45 21.78 8.60
CA VAL A 237 -10.15 22.41 8.34
C VAL A 237 -9.00 21.40 8.36
N VAL A 238 -8.97 20.46 9.32
CA VAL A 238 -7.92 19.42 9.42
C VAL A 238 -8.01 18.41 8.29
N HIS A 239 -9.21 18.15 7.76
CA HIS A 239 -9.44 17.22 6.65
C HIS A 239 -9.46 17.89 5.26
N GLY A 240 -9.33 19.22 5.19
CA GLY A 240 -9.26 20.01 3.95
C GLY A 240 -7.88 20.64 3.70
N ASP A 241 -7.78 21.55 2.74
CA ASP A 241 -6.56 22.35 2.47
C ASP A 241 -6.44 23.57 3.40
N GLY A 242 -6.58 23.32 4.71
CA GLY A 242 -6.50 24.36 5.73
C GLY A 242 -5.10 24.98 5.86
N LEU A 243 -5.03 26.24 6.29
CA LEU A 243 -3.78 26.90 6.67
C LEU A 243 -3.03 26.11 7.76
N GLU A 244 -1.74 25.85 7.57
CA GLU A 244 -0.92 24.94 8.40
C GLU A 244 -1.01 25.22 9.92
N ASN A 245 -0.88 26.49 10.34
CA ASN A 245 -1.00 26.86 11.75
C ASN A 245 -2.39 26.60 12.34
N LEU A 246 -3.45 26.81 11.54
CA LEU A 246 -4.83 26.57 11.93
C LEU A 246 -5.11 25.07 12.00
N VAL A 247 -4.59 24.31 11.03
CA VAL A 247 -4.61 22.84 11.04
C VAL A 247 -3.92 22.32 12.30
N ASP A 248 -2.72 22.79 12.63
CA ASP A 248 -1.97 22.29 13.80
C ASP A 248 -2.64 22.66 15.12
N TYR A 249 -3.21 23.87 15.23
CA TYR A 249 -4.07 24.22 16.36
C TYR A 249 -5.26 23.25 16.47
N PHE A 250 -5.97 22.99 15.37
CA PHE A 250 -7.12 22.10 15.39
C PHE A 250 -6.77 20.64 15.67
N LYS A 251 -5.60 20.17 15.19
CA LYS A 251 -5.07 18.85 15.57
C LYS A 251 -4.82 18.73 17.07
N SER A 252 -4.44 19.83 17.74
CA SER A 252 -4.19 19.82 19.19
C SER A 252 -5.48 19.69 20.03
N ILE A 253 -6.64 20.04 19.46
CA ILE A 253 -7.93 20.00 20.17
C ILE A 253 -8.84 18.85 19.73
N LEU A 254 -8.53 18.19 18.61
CA LEU A 254 -9.23 17.00 18.13
C LEU A 254 -8.64 15.73 18.76
N PRO A 255 -9.46 14.68 18.99
CA PRO A 255 -8.97 13.35 19.33
C PRO A 255 -7.97 12.84 18.27
N SER A 256 -6.90 12.15 18.70
CA SER A 256 -5.85 11.68 17.79
C SER A 256 -6.35 10.74 16.70
N ASP A 257 -7.38 9.94 16.98
CA ASP A 257 -8.07 9.08 16.02
C ASP A 257 -8.91 9.84 14.98
N GLU A 258 -9.30 11.08 15.28
CA GLU A 258 -9.95 12.00 14.33
C GLU A 258 -8.94 12.80 13.50
N VAL A 259 -7.76 13.09 14.05
CA VAL A 259 -6.67 13.81 13.36
C VAL A 259 -6.02 12.95 12.28
N TYR A 260 -5.89 11.65 12.55
CA TYR A 260 -5.22 10.71 11.67
C TYR A 260 -6.20 9.65 11.14
N VAL A 261 -7.30 10.08 10.52
CA VAL A 261 -8.33 9.16 10.00
C VAL A 261 -7.73 8.08 9.09
N GLY A 262 -6.75 8.40 8.25
CA GLY A 262 -6.04 7.38 7.47
C GLY A 262 -5.34 6.33 8.34
N GLU A 263 -4.70 6.76 9.44
CA GLU A 263 -4.03 5.86 10.38
C GLU A 263 -5.06 5.03 11.18
N LYS A 264 -6.23 5.59 11.51
CA LYS A 264 -7.33 4.85 12.16
C LYS A 264 -7.68 3.55 11.42
N TYR A 265 -7.64 3.56 10.09
CA TYR A 265 -7.95 2.41 9.24
C TYR A 265 -6.71 1.75 8.62
N ASP A 266 -5.51 2.02 9.16
CA ASP A 266 -4.33 1.23 8.85
C ASP A 266 -4.60 -0.24 9.20
N VAL A 267 -4.07 -1.14 8.37
CA VAL A 267 -4.19 -2.60 8.57
C VAL A 267 -3.89 -3.02 10.01
N GLN A 268 -2.86 -2.41 10.62
CA GLN A 268 -2.45 -2.69 12.00
C GLN A 268 -3.54 -2.36 13.04
N ASN A 269 -4.39 -1.37 12.75
CA ASN A 269 -5.48 -0.95 13.63
C ASN A 269 -6.80 -1.71 13.35
N LEU A 270 -6.93 -2.33 12.17
CA LEU A 270 -8.06 -3.19 11.81
C LEU A 270 -7.91 -4.62 12.35
N LYS A 271 -6.69 -5.08 12.62
CA LYS A 271 -6.41 -6.47 13.04
C LYS A 271 -7.21 -6.93 14.28
N ASP A 272 -7.42 -6.02 15.24
CA ASP A 272 -8.11 -6.33 16.51
C ASP A 272 -9.63 -6.07 16.42
N LYS A 273 -10.15 -5.85 15.20
CA LYS A 273 -11.57 -5.58 14.92
C LYS A 273 -12.30 -6.77 14.28
N ILE A 274 -11.57 -7.79 13.82
CA ILE A 274 -12.17 -8.99 13.23
C ILE A 274 -11.50 -10.25 13.77
N GLY A 275 -12.30 -11.30 13.96
CA GLY A 275 -11.80 -12.63 14.29
C GLY A 275 -11.38 -13.44 13.06
N SER A 276 -11.52 -14.76 13.13
CA SER A 276 -11.23 -15.67 12.03
C SER A 276 -12.18 -15.45 10.84
N THR A 277 -11.61 -15.35 9.64
CA THR A 277 -12.34 -15.29 8.36
C THR A 277 -12.34 -16.63 7.63
N MET A 278 -11.50 -17.57 8.05
CA MET A 278 -11.36 -18.92 7.50
C MET A 278 -10.96 -19.90 8.61
N ILE A 279 -11.06 -21.19 8.32
CA ILE A 279 -10.52 -22.27 9.16
C ILE A 279 -9.57 -23.15 8.36
N VAL A 280 -8.64 -23.77 9.09
CA VAL A 280 -7.87 -24.93 8.61
C VAL A 280 -8.36 -26.15 9.39
N PRO A 281 -9.04 -27.11 8.74
CA PRO A 281 -9.54 -28.30 9.40
C PRO A 281 -8.45 -29.37 9.57
N PHE A 282 -8.41 -30.00 10.74
CA PHE A 282 -7.59 -31.16 11.04
C PHE A 282 -8.46 -32.40 11.04
N PHE A 283 -8.34 -33.23 10.00
CA PHE A 283 -9.23 -34.37 9.76
C PHE A 283 -8.84 -35.63 10.54
N HIS A 284 -9.84 -36.36 11.04
CA HIS A 284 -9.63 -37.74 11.50
C HIS A 284 -9.31 -38.63 10.29
N PRO A 285 -8.33 -39.56 10.32
CA PRO A 285 -7.89 -40.28 9.12
C PRO A 285 -8.98 -40.99 8.28
N THR A 286 -10.01 -41.54 8.94
CA THR A 286 -11.01 -42.41 8.30
C THR A 286 -12.48 -42.11 8.65
N LYS A 287 -12.76 -41.11 9.50
CA LYS A 287 -14.12 -40.85 10.01
C LYS A 287 -14.59 -39.48 9.54
N PRO A 288 -15.90 -39.23 9.36
CA PRO A 288 -16.45 -37.93 8.94
C PRO A 288 -16.40 -36.89 10.09
N LEU A 289 -15.19 -36.60 10.57
CA LEU A 289 -14.89 -35.88 11.80
C LEU A 289 -13.61 -35.04 11.60
N PHE A 290 -13.60 -33.81 12.11
CA PHE A 290 -12.40 -32.97 12.18
C PHE A 290 -12.49 -31.97 13.32
N TRP A 291 -11.35 -31.45 13.74
CA TRP A 291 -11.28 -30.31 14.66
C TRP A 291 -10.66 -29.09 13.97
N TYR A 292 -10.93 -27.90 14.49
CA TYR A 292 -10.42 -26.64 13.97
C TYR A 292 -10.39 -25.57 15.06
N VAL A 293 -9.70 -24.47 14.79
CA VAL A 293 -9.64 -23.29 15.65
C VAL A 293 -10.44 -22.17 15.01
N PHE A 294 -11.23 -21.45 15.80
CA PHE A 294 -11.96 -20.28 15.33
C PHE A 294 -12.04 -19.20 16.41
N GLU A 295 -11.69 -17.98 16.03
CA GLU A 295 -11.81 -16.79 16.86
C GLU A 295 -13.06 -16.02 16.44
N ARG A 296 -14.12 -16.01 17.26
CA ARG A 296 -15.28 -15.12 17.00
C ARG A 296 -14.91 -13.65 17.19
N ARG A 297 -13.99 -13.40 18.12
CA ARG A 297 -13.40 -12.10 18.41
C ARG A 297 -11.89 -12.26 18.53
N PRO A 298 -11.10 -11.29 18.06
CA PRO A 298 -9.64 -11.38 18.11
C PRO A 298 -9.15 -11.62 19.55
N GLY A 299 -8.20 -12.54 19.68
CA GLY A 299 -7.56 -12.90 20.95
C GLY A 299 -8.33 -13.94 21.79
N LYS A 300 -9.48 -14.44 21.32
CA LYS A 300 -10.23 -15.53 21.98
C LYS A 300 -10.33 -16.75 21.09
N ARG A 301 -9.30 -17.60 21.13
CA ARG A 301 -9.24 -18.87 20.41
C ARG A 301 -10.14 -19.90 21.07
N VAL A 302 -11.07 -20.44 20.29
CA VAL A 302 -11.89 -21.58 20.69
C VAL A 302 -11.60 -22.75 19.75
N TYR A 303 -11.41 -23.93 20.33
CA TYR A 303 -11.16 -25.16 19.59
C TYR A 303 -12.46 -25.93 19.50
N TYR A 304 -12.88 -26.21 18.27
CA TYR A 304 -14.12 -26.93 17.98
C TYR A 304 -13.81 -28.27 17.35
N VAL A 305 -14.70 -29.22 17.57
CA VAL A 305 -14.79 -30.46 16.81
C VAL A 305 -16.14 -30.50 16.11
N TYR A 306 -16.12 -30.92 14.85
CA TYR A 306 -17.30 -31.17 14.04
C TYR A 306 -17.36 -32.65 13.64
N ASP A 307 -18.43 -33.32 14.04
CA ASP A 307 -18.82 -34.66 13.60
C ASP A 307 -20.12 -34.56 12.80
N VAL A 308 -20.26 -35.31 11.70
CA VAL A 308 -21.49 -35.29 10.89
C VAL A 308 -22.74 -35.71 11.67
N LYS A 309 -22.61 -36.61 12.66
CA LYS A 309 -23.72 -37.11 13.48
C LYS A 309 -23.94 -36.25 14.72
N GLU A 310 -22.86 -35.87 15.41
CA GLU A 310 -22.94 -35.15 16.70
C GLU A 310 -22.96 -33.61 16.54
N GLY A 311 -22.64 -33.09 15.35
CA GLY A 311 -22.56 -31.67 15.07
C GLY A 311 -21.29 -31.01 15.62
N LYS A 312 -21.33 -29.67 15.73
CA LYS A 312 -20.25 -28.84 16.27
C LYS A 312 -20.33 -28.79 17.80
N ARG A 313 -19.19 -28.98 18.48
CA ARG A 313 -19.03 -28.73 19.93
C ARG A 313 -17.64 -28.19 20.27
N GLU A 314 -17.52 -27.52 21.40
CA GLU A 314 -16.23 -27.10 21.95
C GLU A 314 -15.45 -28.31 22.48
N VAL A 315 -14.13 -28.30 22.28
CA VAL A 315 -13.23 -29.37 22.74
C VAL A 315 -12.88 -29.21 24.22
N TYR A 316 -12.87 -27.96 24.72
CA TYR A 316 -12.41 -27.60 26.06
C TYR A 316 -13.47 -26.77 26.79
N ASP A 317 -13.64 -27.00 28.10
CA ASP A 317 -14.30 -26.05 29.00
C ASP A 317 -13.22 -25.20 29.67
N TYR A 318 -12.97 -24.02 29.10
CA TYR A 318 -11.91 -23.12 29.56
C TYR A 318 -12.08 -22.70 31.03
N ARG A 319 -13.31 -22.55 31.52
CA ARG A 319 -13.53 -22.13 32.92
C ARG A 319 -13.12 -23.23 33.90
N VAL A 320 -13.45 -24.47 33.56
CA VAL A 320 -13.04 -25.64 34.35
C VAL A 320 -11.53 -25.81 34.29
N ILE A 321 -10.94 -25.71 33.09
CA ILE A 321 -9.49 -25.85 32.91
C ILE A 321 -8.73 -24.75 33.66
N ASP A 322 -9.14 -23.48 33.54
CA ASP A 322 -8.52 -22.38 34.28
C ASP A 322 -8.57 -22.61 35.80
N SER A 323 -9.68 -23.14 36.32
CA SER A 323 -9.79 -23.49 37.74
C SER A 323 -8.83 -24.62 38.13
N LEU A 324 -8.75 -25.68 37.32
CA LEU A 324 -7.85 -26.81 37.57
C LEU A 324 -6.37 -26.39 37.47
N VAL A 325 -6.05 -25.52 36.50
CA VAL A 325 -4.70 -24.98 36.32
C VAL A 325 -4.32 -24.07 37.48
N ARG A 326 -5.22 -23.19 37.95
CA ARG A 326 -4.98 -22.37 39.16
C ARG A 326 -4.63 -23.21 40.38
N GLU A 327 -5.32 -24.34 40.53
CA GLU A 327 -5.12 -25.26 41.65
C GLU A 327 -3.80 -26.06 41.53
N MET A 328 -3.51 -26.58 40.34
CA MET A 328 -2.36 -27.48 40.10
C MET A 328 -1.05 -26.74 39.76
N PHE A 329 -1.14 -25.57 39.11
CA PHE A 329 -0.04 -24.75 38.59
C PHE A 329 -0.32 -23.25 38.81
N PRO A 330 -0.28 -22.75 40.06
CA PRO A 330 -0.59 -21.36 40.35
C PRO A 330 0.30 -20.39 39.55
N GLY A 331 -0.31 -19.44 38.82
CA GLY A 331 0.40 -18.43 38.02
C GLY A 331 0.72 -18.81 36.56
N GLU A 332 0.33 -20.00 36.10
CA GLU A 332 0.52 -20.47 34.72
C GLU A 332 -0.79 -20.47 33.90
N GLU A 333 -1.84 -19.80 34.38
CA GLU A 333 -3.18 -19.77 33.76
C GLU A 333 -3.15 -19.20 32.33
N ASP A 334 -2.32 -18.17 32.11
CA ASP A 334 -2.18 -17.53 30.81
C ASP A 334 -1.18 -18.25 29.89
N ARG A 335 -0.61 -19.39 30.32
CA ARG A 335 0.43 -20.17 29.62
C ARG A 335 -0.03 -21.60 29.29
N VAL A 336 -1.33 -21.78 29.07
CA VAL A 336 -1.90 -23.06 28.64
C VAL A 336 -1.87 -23.16 27.11
N TYR A 337 -1.20 -24.20 26.60
CA TYR A 337 -1.14 -24.51 25.18
C TYR A 337 -2.13 -25.63 24.84
N TYR A 338 -3.17 -25.31 24.09
CA TYR A 338 -4.19 -26.27 23.67
C TYR A 338 -3.81 -26.92 22.32
N ASN A 339 -3.86 -28.25 22.26
CA ASN A 339 -3.48 -29.01 21.07
C ASN A 339 -4.30 -30.32 20.95
N PRO A 340 -5.56 -30.26 20.49
CA PRO A 340 -6.36 -31.47 20.30
C PRO A 340 -5.69 -32.44 19.34
N GLU A 341 -5.78 -33.74 19.61
CA GLU A 341 -5.17 -34.77 18.77
C GLU A 341 -6.12 -35.95 18.57
N PHE A 342 -6.12 -36.52 17.36
CA PHE A 342 -6.75 -37.81 17.15
C PHE A 342 -5.83 -38.95 17.60
N ASP A 343 -6.36 -39.85 18.42
CA ASP A 343 -5.74 -41.09 18.86
C ASP A 343 -6.66 -42.31 18.59
N LYS A 344 -6.26 -43.47 19.12
CA LYS A 344 -7.01 -44.73 18.95
C LYS A 344 -8.42 -44.72 19.57
N ASN A 345 -8.65 -43.86 20.57
CA ASN A 345 -9.91 -43.75 21.30
C ASN A 345 -10.80 -42.61 20.75
N GLY A 346 -10.26 -41.72 19.91
CA GLY A 346 -11.00 -40.64 19.27
C GLY A 346 -10.25 -39.32 19.35
N LEU A 347 -10.98 -38.22 19.53
CA LEU A 347 -10.37 -36.91 19.77
C LEU A 347 -9.99 -36.79 21.25
N ALA A 348 -8.70 -36.66 21.53
CA ALA A 348 -8.18 -36.33 22.84
C ALA A 348 -8.01 -34.81 22.97
N ALA A 349 -8.65 -34.22 23.97
CA ALA A 349 -8.54 -32.80 24.32
C ALA A 349 -7.22 -32.55 25.09
N LYS A 350 -6.09 -32.55 24.37
CA LYS A 350 -4.77 -32.38 24.99
C LYS A 350 -4.39 -30.92 25.21
N LEU A 351 -3.80 -30.64 26.36
CA LEU A 351 -3.23 -29.34 26.68
C LEU A 351 -1.88 -29.49 27.39
N GLU A 352 -1.06 -28.45 27.32
CA GLU A 352 0.23 -28.36 27.99
C GLU A 352 0.28 -27.13 28.90
N VAL A 353 0.75 -27.33 30.13
CA VAL A 353 0.95 -26.29 31.13
C VAL A 353 2.17 -26.64 31.99
N GLY A 354 3.05 -25.66 32.25
CA GLY A 354 4.29 -25.89 33.00
C GLY A 354 5.19 -26.98 32.41
N GLY A 355 5.17 -27.16 31.08
CA GLY A 355 5.92 -28.20 30.37
C GLY A 355 5.37 -29.64 30.52
N LYS A 356 4.22 -29.81 31.19
CA LYS A 356 3.54 -31.11 31.36
C LYS A 356 2.30 -31.17 30.47
N VAL A 357 2.04 -32.37 29.93
CA VAL A 357 0.90 -32.61 29.03
C VAL A 357 -0.22 -33.30 29.79
N PHE A 358 -1.44 -32.89 29.52
CA PHE A 358 -2.66 -33.44 30.11
C PHE A 358 -3.67 -33.75 29.02
N VAL A 359 -4.51 -34.75 29.26
CA VAL A 359 -5.79 -34.91 28.56
C VAL A 359 -6.87 -34.36 29.47
N TYR A 360 -7.67 -33.43 28.96
CA TYR A 360 -8.84 -32.91 29.65
C TYR A 360 -9.99 -33.92 29.58
N ASP A 361 -10.37 -34.47 30.74
CA ASP A 361 -11.57 -35.31 30.89
C ASP A 361 -12.76 -34.43 31.23
N ALA A 362 -13.55 -34.08 30.21
CA ALA A 362 -14.73 -33.23 30.36
C ALA A 362 -15.81 -33.86 31.26
N LYS A 363 -15.90 -35.20 31.34
CA LYS A 363 -16.93 -35.88 32.13
C LYS A 363 -16.62 -35.79 33.62
N ASN A 364 -15.37 -36.02 33.98
CA ASN A 364 -14.92 -36.00 35.37
C ASN A 364 -14.37 -34.63 35.80
N LYS A 365 -14.30 -33.65 34.88
CA LYS A 365 -13.74 -32.31 35.11
C LYS A 365 -12.33 -32.39 35.70
N ALA A 366 -11.45 -33.16 35.07
CA ALA A 366 -10.10 -33.41 35.56
C ALA A 366 -9.04 -33.29 34.45
N LEU A 367 -7.82 -32.93 34.85
CA LEU A 367 -6.63 -33.01 33.99
C LEU A 367 -5.89 -34.32 34.28
N VAL A 368 -5.99 -35.27 33.36
CA VAL A 368 -5.32 -36.56 33.49
C VAL A 368 -3.92 -36.44 32.88
N PRO A 369 -2.84 -36.74 33.62
CA PRO A 369 -1.49 -36.73 33.07
C PRO A 369 -1.42 -37.57 31.79
N SER A 370 -0.82 -36.99 30.76
CA SER A 370 -0.60 -37.65 29.48
C SER A 370 0.85 -37.49 29.09
N GLU A 371 1.35 -38.43 28.31
CA GLU A 371 2.64 -38.25 27.68
C GLU A 371 2.49 -37.45 26.39
N ARG A 372 3.53 -36.66 26.09
CA ARG A 372 3.73 -36.10 24.75
C ARG A 372 3.74 -37.27 23.77
N LYS A 373 2.96 -37.17 22.69
CA LYS A 373 3.01 -38.16 21.63
C LYS A 373 4.45 -38.20 21.13
N LYS A 374 5.14 -39.32 21.33
CA LYS A 374 6.43 -39.54 20.69
C LYS A 374 6.13 -39.65 19.20
N TYR A 375 6.32 -38.55 18.48
CA TYR A 375 6.34 -38.61 17.03
C TYR A 375 7.44 -39.62 16.65
N PRO A 376 7.22 -40.43 15.60
CA PRO A 376 8.30 -41.25 15.07
C PRO A 376 9.50 -40.32 14.86
N PHE A 377 10.67 -40.79 15.31
CA PHE A 377 11.91 -40.05 15.17
C PHE A 377 11.97 -39.49 13.74
N VAL A 378 11.95 -38.16 13.62
CA VAL A 378 12.20 -37.50 12.35
C VAL A 378 13.63 -37.84 12.03
N ARG A 379 13.81 -38.75 11.07
CA ARG A 379 15.14 -39.16 10.64
C ARG A 379 15.88 -37.89 10.23
N PRO A 380 17.10 -37.67 10.74
CA PRO A 380 17.97 -36.62 10.21
C PRO A 380 18.04 -36.76 8.69
N TYR A 381 18.10 -35.62 8.01
CA TYR A 381 18.26 -35.61 6.57
C TYR A 381 19.49 -36.41 6.15
N GLY A 382 19.36 -37.20 5.08
CA GLY A 382 20.44 -38.10 4.64
C GLY A 382 20.49 -39.47 5.33
N VAL A 383 19.71 -39.74 6.37
CA VAL A 383 19.68 -41.05 7.05
C VAL A 383 18.79 -42.07 6.31
N SER A 384 19.31 -43.28 6.14
CA SER A 384 18.63 -44.37 5.43
C SER A 384 17.38 -44.91 6.16
N PRO A 385 16.45 -45.58 5.45
CA PRO A 385 15.24 -46.14 6.06
C PRO A 385 15.50 -47.24 7.11
N ASP A 386 16.64 -47.93 7.04
CA ASP A 386 17.07 -48.94 8.01
C ASP A 386 17.94 -48.37 9.14
N LEU A 387 18.20 -47.05 9.13
CA LEU A 387 19.04 -46.31 10.09
C LEU A 387 20.51 -46.71 10.12
N LYS A 388 20.97 -47.54 9.17
CA LYS A 388 22.35 -48.05 9.11
C LYS A 388 23.31 -47.08 8.45
N TYR A 389 22.82 -46.26 7.54
CA TYR A 389 23.63 -45.36 6.73
C TYR A 389 23.19 -43.90 6.89
N GLU A 390 24.14 -42.98 6.81
CA GLU A 390 23.86 -41.55 6.76
C GLU A 390 24.76 -40.86 5.74
N LEU A 391 24.16 -40.01 4.90
CA LEU A 391 24.90 -39.04 4.11
C LEU A 391 25.13 -37.79 4.94
N ILE A 392 26.41 -37.41 5.09
CA ILE A 392 26.83 -36.22 5.82
C ILE A 392 27.72 -35.33 4.95
N VAL A 393 27.82 -34.06 5.31
CA VAL A 393 28.71 -33.11 4.64
C VAL A 393 29.84 -32.75 5.59
N LYS A 394 31.08 -32.97 5.16
CA LYS A 394 32.31 -32.58 5.86
C LYS A 394 33.26 -31.91 4.88
N ASP A 395 33.78 -30.75 5.27
CA ASP A 395 34.65 -29.93 4.44
C ASP A 395 34.08 -29.75 3.02
N GLU A 396 32.79 -29.38 2.96
CA GLU A 396 31.99 -29.18 1.73
C GLU A 396 31.81 -30.41 0.82
N ASN A 397 32.30 -31.57 1.23
CA ASN A 397 32.20 -32.81 0.47
C ASN A 397 31.14 -33.74 1.05
N LEU A 398 30.56 -34.59 0.21
CA LEU A 398 29.62 -35.62 0.62
C LEU A 398 30.37 -36.85 1.13
N TRP A 399 29.93 -37.36 2.27
CA TRP A 399 30.44 -38.56 2.90
C TRP A 399 29.30 -39.52 3.21
N LEU A 400 29.60 -40.81 3.18
CA LEU A 400 28.72 -41.88 3.65
C LEU A 400 29.27 -42.43 4.96
N GLU A 401 28.48 -42.36 6.02
CA GLU A 401 28.74 -43.03 7.29
C GLU A 401 27.95 -44.34 7.37
N ASP A 402 28.64 -45.45 7.60
CA ASP A 402 28.08 -46.71 8.07
C ASP A 402 28.10 -46.70 9.60
N LYS A 403 26.92 -46.54 10.19
CA LYS A 403 26.73 -46.39 11.64
C LYS A 403 26.93 -47.70 12.41
N GLU A 404 26.72 -48.85 11.75
CA GLU A 404 26.94 -50.14 12.38
C GLU A 404 28.44 -50.45 12.47
N GLN A 405 29.17 -50.21 11.38
CA GLN A 405 30.61 -50.47 11.29
C GLN A 405 31.48 -49.32 11.81
N LYS A 406 30.87 -48.16 12.08
CA LYS A 406 31.57 -46.91 12.43
C LYS A 406 32.64 -46.54 11.39
N ARG A 407 32.28 -46.72 10.11
CA ARG A 407 33.15 -46.46 8.95
C ARG A 407 32.61 -45.27 8.18
N GLU A 408 33.49 -44.36 7.79
CA GLU A 408 33.15 -43.23 6.92
C GLU A 408 33.89 -43.34 5.58
N VAL A 409 33.18 -43.05 4.49
CA VAL A 409 33.72 -43.06 3.13
C VAL A 409 33.40 -41.72 2.47
N GLN A 410 34.45 -41.03 2.02
CA GLN A 410 34.29 -39.81 1.24
C GLN A 410 33.79 -40.16 -0.17
N LEU A 411 32.65 -39.58 -0.57
CA LEU A 411 32.05 -39.81 -1.90
C LEU A 411 32.47 -38.76 -2.92
N THR A 412 32.77 -37.54 -2.49
CA THR A 412 33.23 -36.45 -3.36
C THR A 412 34.47 -35.76 -2.84
N PHE A 413 35.23 -35.16 -3.74
CA PHE A 413 36.50 -34.49 -3.42
C PHE A 413 36.59 -33.07 -4.03
N ASP A 414 35.48 -32.59 -4.60
CA ASP A 414 35.40 -31.36 -5.38
C ASP A 414 34.57 -30.23 -4.73
N GLY A 415 34.09 -30.45 -3.49
CA GLY A 415 33.23 -29.53 -2.75
C GLY A 415 33.85 -28.16 -2.44
N GLY A 416 32.99 -27.15 -2.30
CA GLY A 416 33.36 -25.79 -1.87
C GLY A 416 32.12 -24.94 -1.54
N VAL A 417 32.31 -23.72 -1.02
CA VAL A 417 31.24 -22.82 -0.52
C VAL A 417 30.07 -22.61 -1.48
N ASP A 418 30.33 -22.62 -2.80
CA ASP A 418 29.32 -22.42 -3.86
C ASP A 418 28.99 -23.73 -4.63
N TYR A 419 29.37 -24.88 -4.07
CA TYR A 419 29.30 -26.20 -4.72
C TYR A 419 29.31 -27.36 -3.70
N GLY A 420 28.70 -27.13 -2.54
CA GLY A 420 28.46 -28.15 -1.52
C GLY A 420 27.16 -28.92 -1.77
N PHE A 421 26.98 -30.03 -1.05
CA PHE A 421 25.71 -30.76 -1.02
C PHE A 421 24.84 -30.29 0.15
N GLU A 422 23.52 -30.40 0.00
CA GLU A 422 22.58 -30.25 1.10
C GLU A 422 21.91 -31.61 1.34
N THR A 423 22.18 -32.25 2.48
CA THR A 423 21.67 -33.60 2.78
C THR A 423 20.15 -33.66 2.85
N ALA A 424 19.50 -32.50 3.07
CA ALA A 424 18.05 -32.31 2.99
C ALA A 424 17.46 -32.65 1.61
N ASN A 425 18.27 -32.63 0.55
CA ASN A 425 17.87 -33.00 -0.80
C ASN A 425 18.01 -34.50 -1.10
N THR A 426 18.37 -35.31 -0.10
CA THR A 426 18.49 -36.77 -0.24
C THR A 426 17.13 -37.43 -0.11
N GLU A 427 16.84 -38.35 -1.02
CA GLU A 427 15.71 -39.27 -0.88
C GLU A 427 16.19 -40.71 -1.10
N TRP A 428 15.91 -41.56 -0.12
CA TRP A 428 16.19 -42.97 -0.19
C TRP A 428 15.04 -43.69 -0.87
N LEU A 429 15.35 -44.37 -1.98
CA LEU A 429 14.35 -45.06 -2.77
C LEU A 429 13.94 -46.36 -2.08
N SER A 430 14.87 -47.09 -1.46
CA SER A 430 14.58 -48.41 -0.90
C SER A 430 15.48 -48.78 0.28
N GLU A 431 15.11 -49.82 1.03
CA GLU A 431 15.91 -50.39 2.13
C GLU A 431 17.19 -51.11 1.64
N ASP A 432 17.31 -51.36 0.33
CA ASP A 432 18.55 -51.83 -0.29
C ASP A 432 19.66 -50.75 -0.32
N GLY A 433 19.35 -49.54 0.13
CA GLY A 433 20.28 -48.44 0.25
C GLY A 433 20.50 -47.67 -1.07
N THR A 434 19.58 -47.79 -2.01
CA THR A 434 19.50 -46.91 -3.20
C THR A 434 18.94 -45.54 -2.83
N PHE A 435 19.55 -44.47 -3.34
CA PHE A 435 19.13 -43.09 -3.09
C PHE A 435 19.43 -42.17 -4.28
N TYR A 436 18.82 -40.97 -4.27
CA TYR A 436 19.28 -39.84 -5.06
C TYR A 436 19.56 -38.62 -4.19
N ILE A 437 20.41 -37.72 -4.70
CA ILE A 437 20.69 -36.41 -4.10
C ILE A 437 20.96 -35.38 -5.21
N THR A 438 20.55 -34.14 -5.00
CA THR A 438 20.84 -33.03 -5.93
C THR A 438 21.92 -32.10 -5.39
N ARG A 439 22.61 -31.42 -6.31
CA ARG A 439 23.61 -30.39 -6.01
C ARG A 439 23.45 -29.20 -6.94
N GLU A 440 23.78 -28.02 -6.44
CA GLU A 440 23.82 -26.77 -7.21
C GLU A 440 25.27 -26.32 -7.42
N ASP A 441 25.63 -25.93 -8.64
CA ASP A 441 26.91 -25.29 -8.95
C ASP A 441 26.70 -23.79 -9.20
N LYS A 442 27.15 -23.00 -8.22
CA LYS A 442 27.05 -21.53 -8.21
C LYS A 442 28.40 -20.85 -8.41
N ARG A 443 29.50 -21.62 -8.58
CA ARG A 443 30.87 -21.08 -8.60
C ARG A 443 31.10 -20.08 -9.72
N SER A 444 30.46 -20.30 -10.87
CA SER A 444 30.58 -19.40 -12.03
C SER A 444 29.60 -18.22 -12.00
N ILE A 445 28.62 -18.21 -11.09
CA ILE A 445 27.64 -17.13 -11.01
C ILE A 445 28.32 -15.89 -10.43
N ARG A 446 28.05 -14.73 -11.05
CA ARG A 446 28.52 -13.44 -10.57
C ARG A 446 27.99 -13.13 -9.17
N THR A 447 28.70 -12.26 -8.47
CA THR A 447 28.34 -11.78 -7.14
C THR A 447 27.92 -10.32 -7.19
N PHE A 448 26.81 -9.98 -6.52
CA PHE A 448 26.34 -8.62 -6.35
C PHE A 448 26.64 -8.14 -4.92
N PRO A 449 27.14 -6.90 -4.76
CA PRO A 449 27.34 -6.31 -3.43
C PRO A 449 26.08 -5.56 -2.96
N LEU A 450 25.78 -5.65 -1.67
CA LEU A 450 24.85 -4.78 -0.94
C LEU A 450 25.57 -4.12 0.21
N VAL A 451 25.35 -2.82 0.40
CA VAL A 451 25.93 -2.06 1.50
C VAL A 451 24.92 -1.97 2.63
N TYR A 452 25.27 -2.54 3.78
CA TYR A 452 24.49 -2.41 5.01
C TYR A 452 25.02 -1.23 5.83
N SER A 453 24.40 -0.05 5.68
CA SER A 453 24.92 1.18 6.29
C SER A 453 24.75 1.28 7.81
N LEU A 454 23.81 0.53 8.39
CA LEU A 454 23.51 0.58 9.84
C LEU A 454 24.21 -0.51 10.67
N ARG A 455 25.17 -1.25 10.09
CA ARG A 455 25.94 -2.23 10.85
C ARG A 455 27.00 -1.52 11.69
N GLU A 456 27.18 -1.99 12.91
CA GLU A 456 28.19 -1.49 13.84
C GLU A 456 29.44 -2.39 13.80
N PRO A 457 30.67 -1.85 13.93
CA PRO A 457 31.00 -0.44 14.17
C PRO A 457 31.12 0.43 12.89
N ALA A 458 30.92 -0.16 11.71
CA ALA A 458 31.00 0.54 10.42
C ALA A 458 30.14 -0.19 9.37
N PRO A 459 29.74 0.48 8.26
CA PRO A 459 29.03 -0.17 7.16
C PRO A 459 29.75 -1.42 6.66
N VAL A 460 28.96 -2.46 6.35
CA VAL A 460 29.47 -3.76 5.88
C VAL A 460 28.93 -4.08 4.50
N ILE A 461 29.76 -4.66 3.65
CA ILE A 461 29.34 -5.22 2.36
C ILE A 461 28.88 -6.66 2.59
N SER A 462 27.66 -6.97 2.12
CA SER A 462 27.17 -8.34 1.99
C SER A 462 27.11 -8.70 0.51
N GLU A 463 27.49 -9.93 0.20
CA GLU A 463 27.60 -10.43 -1.16
C GLU A 463 26.62 -11.57 -1.39
N TYR A 464 26.03 -11.63 -2.59
CA TYR A 464 25.12 -12.71 -2.97
C TYR A 464 25.23 -13.05 -4.45
N LYS A 465 24.95 -14.31 -4.81
CA LYS A 465 24.94 -14.78 -6.20
C LYS A 465 23.69 -14.27 -6.91
N TYR A 466 23.87 -13.73 -8.11
CA TYR A 466 22.75 -13.17 -8.87
C TYR A 466 22.96 -13.31 -10.38
N GLU A 467 21.94 -13.78 -11.09
CA GLU A 467 21.99 -13.95 -12.55
C GLU A 467 21.23 -12.83 -13.24
N LEU A 468 21.86 -12.22 -14.24
CA LEU A 468 21.19 -11.27 -15.13
C LEU A 468 20.68 -11.96 -16.39
N PRO A 469 19.68 -11.38 -17.08
CA PRO A 469 19.12 -11.97 -18.28
C PRO A 469 20.17 -11.94 -19.40
N GLY A 470 20.36 -13.08 -20.08
CA GLY A 470 21.40 -13.24 -21.10
C GLY A 470 22.75 -13.76 -20.57
N ASP A 471 22.96 -13.84 -19.26
CA ASP A 471 24.20 -14.37 -18.68
C ASP A 471 24.51 -15.79 -19.17
N THR A 472 25.76 -16.04 -19.54
CA THR A 472 26.24 -17.38 -19.97
C THR A 472 26.66 -18.26 -18.80
N ALA A 473 27.15 -17.64 -17.73
CA ALA A 473 27.51 -18.31 -16.49
C ALA A 473 26.29 -18.34 -15.56
N VAL A 474 25.56 -19.45 -15.62
CA VAL A 474 24.29 -19.66 -14.91
C VAL A 474 24.39 -20.82 -13.93
N LEU A 475 23.45 -20.87 -12.99
CA LEU A 475 23.22 -21.98 -12.08
C LEU A 475 23.10 -23.29 -12.86
N LYS A 476 23.87 -24.29 -12.42
CA LYS A 476 23.74 -25.66 -12.91
C LYS A 476 23.19 -26.52 -11.78
N GLN A 477 22.17 -27.31 -12.09
CA GLN A 477 21.59 -28.28 -11.17
C GLN A 477 22.02 -29.68 -11.59
N GLU A 478 22.52 -30.44 -10.64
CA GLU A 478 23.07 -31.77 -10.82
C GLU A 478 22.24 -32.79 -10.04
N LEU A 479 22.11 -34.00 -10.59
CA LEU A 479 21.47 -35.13 -9.94
C LEU A 479 22.48 -36.27 -9.82
N PHE A 480 22.51 -36.90 -8.65
CA PHE A 480 23.33 -38.06 -8.36
C PHE A 480 22.44 -39.21 -7.93
N ILE A 481 22.82 -40.42 -8.32
CA ILE A 481 22.23 -41.67 -7.84
C ILE A 481 23.32 -42.47 -7.16
N GLY A 482 22.98 -43.04 -6.00
CA GLY A 482 23.89 -43.90 -5.27
C GLY A 482 23.21 -45.17 -4.78
N ASN A 483 24.02 -46.18 -4.52
CA ASN A 483 23.64 -47.38 -3.80
C ASN A 483 24.79 -47.76 -2.86
N VAL A 484 24.52 -47.74 -1.56
CA VAL A 484 25.55 -47.96 -0.52
C VAL A 484 26.08 -49.41 -0.50
N ARG A 485 25.28 -50.38 -0.96
CA ARG A 485 25.66 -51.80 -0.97
C ARG A 485 26.53 -52.17 -2.16
N THR A 486 26.33 -51.52 -3.31
CA THR A 486 27.18 -51.69 -4.49
C THR A 486 28.32 -50.68 -4.55
N GLU A 487 28.44 -49.80 -3.54
CA GLU A 487 29.38 -48.68 -3.48
C GLU A 487 29.29 -47.75 -4.70
N MET A 488 28.12 -47.72 -5.35
CA MET A 488 27.88 -46.86 -6.51
C MET A 488 27.54 -45.44 -6.04
N PHE A 489 28.18 -44.45 -6.64
CA PHE A 489 27.78 -43.05 -6.58
C PHE A 489 28.08 -42.38 -7.93
N LYS A 490 27.05 -42.01 -8.68
CA LYS A 490 27.17 -41.58 -10.08
C LYS A 490 26.38 -40.30 -10.34
N LYS A 491 27.02 -39.35 -11.01
CA LYS A 491 26.36 -38.18 -11.59
C LYS A 491 25.53 -38.60 -12.81
N VAL A 492 24.28 -38.17 -12.85
CA VAL A 492 23.34 -38.41 -13.95
C VAL A 492 23.44 -37.28 -14.97
N ASP A 493 23.41 -37.62 -16.26
CA ASP A 493 23.39 -36.64 -17.35
C ASP A 493 21.98 -36.05 -17.55
N VAL A 494 21.61 -35.09 -16.69
CA VAL A 494 20.28 -34.44 -16.71
C VAL A 494 20.26 -33.14 -17.51
N VAL A 495 21.42 -32.62 -17.92
CA VAL A 495 21.55 -31.30 -18.54
C VAL A 495 21.20 -31.38 -20.03
N LYS A 496 20.20 -30.60 -20.44
CA LYS A 496 19.82 -30.41 -21.86
C LYS A 496 19.87 -28.95 -22.27
N TRP A 497 19.46 -28.05 -21.39
CA TRP A 497 19.41 -26.61 -21.68
C TRP A 497 20.23 -25.79 -20.68
N ARG A 498 20.76 -24.68 -21.16
CA ARG A 498 21.41 -23.67 -20.32
C ARG A 498 20.39 -23.08 -19.35
N GLY A 499 20.74 -22.99 -18.07
CA GLY A 499 19.90 -22.37 -17.04
C GLY A 499 18.55 -23.07 -16.83
N GLN A 500 18.47 -24.35 -17.17
CA GLN A 500 17.28 -25.17 -16.95
C GLN A 500 16.91 -25.22 -15.47
N LEU A 501 15.62 -25.40 -15.18
CA LEU A 501 15.18 -25.82 -13.85
C LEU A 501 15.04 -27.33 -13.83
N LEU A 502 15.52 -27.95 -12.76
CA LEU A 502 15.41 -29.38 -12.46
C LEU A 502 14.53 -29.56 -11.22
N GLU A 503 13.45 -30.30 -11.35
CA GLU A 503 12.54 -30.65 -10.25
C GLU A 503 12.47 -32.18 -10.13
N VAL A 504 13.04 -32.77 -9.08
CA VAL A 504 12.95 -34.22 -8.86
C VAL A 504 11.60 -34.54 -8.22
N LEU A 505 10.89 -35.52 -8.77
CA LEU A 505 9.57 -35.92 -8.32
C LEU A 505 9.67 -37.13 -7.40
N ARG A 506 9.21 -36.98 -6.16
CA ARG A 506 9.00 -38.12 -5.26
C ARG A 506 7.76 -38.88 -5.69
N VAL A 507 7.94 -40.14 -6.09
CA VAL A 507 6.85 -41.05 -6.47
C VAL A 507 6.80 -42.21 -5.47
N PRO A 508 5.72 -42.34 -4.67
CA PRO A 508 5.58 -43.47 -3.75
C PRO A 508 5.66 -44.82 -4.45
N ASP A 509 6.21 -45.81 -3.75
CA ASP A 509 6.28 -47.22 -4.17
C ASP A 509 7.08 -47.46 -5.47
N VAL A 510 7.93 -46.50 -5.86
CA VAL A 510 8.88 -46.63 -6.97
C VAL A 510 10.30 -46.69 -6.40
N HIS A 511 10.99 -47.80 -6.67
CA HIS A 511 12.30 -48.10 -6.08
C HIS A 511 13.41 -48.29 -7.12
N ASP A 512 13.05 -48.52 -8.38
CA ASP A 512 13.98 -48.88 -9.46
C ASP A 512 14.38 -47.70 -10.36
N ARG A 513 13.73 -46.55 -10.19
CA ARG A 513 13.96 -45.35 -11.01
C ARG A 513 13.60 -44.07 -10.27
N VAL A 514 14.13 -42.95 -10.74
CA VAL A 514 13.86 -41.59 -10.24
C VAL A 514 13.17 -40.78 -11.31
N PHE A 515 12.04 -40.14 -11.01
CA PHE A 515 11.37 -39.23 -11.95
C PHE A 515 11.84 -37.80 -11.73
N PHE A 516 12.04 -37.03 -12.80
CA PHE A 516 12.34 -35.61 -12.70
C PHE A 516 11.75 -34.83 -13.88
N ILE A 517 11.47 -33.55 -13.64
CA ILE A 517 11.12 -32.59 -14.67
C ILE A 517 12.35 -31.73 -14.93
N ARG A 518 12.64 -31.48 -16.21
CA ARG A 518 13.53 -30.38 -16.60
C ARG A 518 12.78 -29.37 -17.45
N LYS A 519 12.83 -28.09 -17.08
CA LYS A 519 12.25 -26.98 -17.85
C LYS A 519 13.36 -26.16 -18.48
N LYS A 520 13.20 -25.78 -19.74
CA LYS A 520 14.13 -24.87 -20.43
C LYS A 520 14.24 -23.54 -19.70
N GLY A 521 15.37 -22.85 -19.85
CA GLY A 521 15.64 -21.56 -19.17
C GLY A 521 14.59 -20.49 -19.47
N THR A 522 14.08 -20.46 -20.70
CA THR A 522 12.98 -19.60 -21.20
C THR A 522 11.59 -20.00 -20.73
N ARG A 523 11.47 -21.14 -20.03
CA ARG A 523 10.21 -21.73 -19.55
C ARG A 523 9.16 -21.97 -20.64
N ASP A 524 9.53 -22.12 -21.91
CA ASP A 524 8.60 -22.43 -23.00
C ASP A 524 8.59 -23.91 -23.41
N GLU A 525 9.39 -24.73 -22.74
CA GLU A 525 9.58 -26.14 -23.05
C GLU A 525 9.96 -26.91 -21.78
N PHE A 526 9.41 -28.11 -21.61
CA PHE A 526 9.81 -29.01 -20.53
C PHE A 526 9.79 -30.48 -20.96
N GLU A 527 10.52 -31.31 -20.20
CA GLU A 527 10.46 -32.76 -20.29
C GLU A 527 10.21 -33.38 -18.92
N LEU A 528 9.35 -34.41 -18.88
CA LEU A 528 9.31 -35.38 -17.79
C LEU A 528 10.21 -36.55 -18.18
N CYS A 529 11.15 -36.89 -17.31
CA CYS A 529 12.13 -37.94 -17.52
C CYS A 529 12.09 -38.94 -16.35
N SER A 530 12.60 -40.14 -16.61
CA SER A 530 13.00 -41.09 -15.56
C SER A 530 14.47 -41.42 -15.68
N VAL A 531 15.14 -41.64 -14.56
CA VAL A 531 16.50 -42.19 -14.47
C VAL A 531 16.42 -43.60 -13.92
N ASP A 532 17.01 -44.58 -14.59
CA ASP A 532 17.19 -45.92 -14.02
C ASP A 532 18.14 -45.84 -12.81
N ALA A 533 17.69 -46.34 -11.66
CA ALA A 533 18.43 -46.19 -10.40
C ALA A 533 19.66 -47.10 -10.29
N LYS A 534 19.83 -48.08 -11.20
CA LYS A 534 21.00 -48.97 -11.25
C LYS A 534 22.03 -48.50 -12.27
N THR A 535 21.59 -48.01 -13.43
CA THR A 535 22.49 -47.65 -14.53
C THR A 535 22.77 -46.15 -14.61
N GLY A 536 21.87 -45.33 -14.07
CA GLY A 536 21.87 -43.87 -14.25
C GLY A 536 21.45 -43.43 -15.65
N GLU A 537 20.85 -44.31 -16.46
CA GLU A 537 20.37 -43.98 -17.81
C GLU A 537 19.11 -43.12 -17.75
N VAL A 538 19.08 -42.03 -18.52
CA VAL A 538 17.96 -41.10 -18.59
C VAL A 538 17.05 -41.46 -19.78
N LYS A 539 15.76 -41.64 -19.51
CA LYS A 539 14.71 -41.80 -20.51
C LYS A 539 13.75 -40.62 -20.45
N VAL A 540 13.51 -39.97 -21.59
CA VAL A 540 12.44 -38.97 -21.74
C VAL A 540 11.10 -39.69 -21.86
N ILE A 541 10.12 -39.31 -21.03
CA ILE A 541 8.77 -39.88 -21.02
C ILE A 541 7.80 -38.94 -21.72
N LEU A 542 7.79 -37.66 -21.33
CA LEU A 542 6.96 -36.63 -21.95
C LEU A 542 7.83 -35.46 -22.38
N HIS A 543 7.44 -34.85 -23.49
CA HIS A 543 7.99 -33.60 -24.00
C HIS A 543 6.83 -32.67 -24.33
N GLU A 544 6.89 -31.44 -23.82
CA GLU A 544 5.86 -30.42 -24.04
C GLU A 544 6.50 -29.08 -24.38
N VAL A 545 5.86 -28.37 -25.31
CA VAL A 545 6.20 -27.00 -25.69
C VAL A 545 4.98 -26.10 -25.44
N SER A 546 5.18 -25.05 -24.67
CA SER A 546 4.19 -23.99 -24.40
C SER A 546 4.79 -22.63 -24.72
N LYS A 547 4.51 -22.12 -25.92
CA LYS A 547 4.91 -20.76 -26.30
C LYS A 547 3.84 -19.73 -25.91
N PRO A 548 4.22 -18.51 -25.52
CA PRO A 548 5.60 -18.03 -25.35
C PRO A 548 6.28 -18.53 -24.07
N TYR A 549 5.53 -19.02 -23.08
CA TYR A 549 6.05 -19.67 -21.88
C TYR A 549 4.98 -20.60 -21.25
N LEU A 550 5.40 -21.43 -20.30
CA LEU A 550 4.57 -22.27 -19.42
C LEU A 550 3.94 -21.42 -18.33
N ASN A 551 2.66 -21.65 -18.05
CA ASN A 551 2.01 -21.04 -16.90
C ASN A 551 2.54 -21.66 -15.59
N GLU A 552 3.59 -21.08 -15.01
CA GLU A 552 4.24 -21.61 -13.81
C GLU A 552 3.31 -21.63 -12.58
N GLU A 553 2.26 -20.80 -12.53
CA GLU A 553 1.32 -20.75 -11.40
C GLU A 553 0.38 -21.94 -11.32
N LEU A 554 0.06 -22.53 -12.47
CA LEU A 554 -0.87 -23.66 -12.62
C LEU A 554 -0.20 -24.95 -13.12
N PHE A 555 1.02 -24.85 -13.66
CA PHE A 555 1.77 -25.99 -14.14
C PHE A 555 1.83 -27.10 -13.09
N SER A 556 1.51 -28.32 -13.52
CA SER A 556 1.48 -29.47 -12.64
C SER A 556 1.69 -30.74 -13.44
N CYS A 557 2.65 -31.55 -13.02
CA CYS A 557 2.81 -32.92 -13.48
C CYS A 557 2.75 -33.84 -12.25
N ARG A 558 1.95 -34.91 -12.32
CA ARG A 558 1.77 -35.88 -11.25
C ARG A 558 1.96 -37.27 -11.81
N VAL A 559 2.97 -37.98 -11.30
CA VAL A 559 3.23 -39.39 -11.59
C VAL A 559 2.60 -40.21 -10.46
N LEU A 560 1.72 -41.14 -10.81
CA LEU A 560 0.85 -41.87 -9.90
C LEU A 560 0.95 -43.37 -10.14
N ASN A 561 0.40 -44.16 -9.20
CA ASN A 561 0.22 -45.61 -9.34
C ASN A 561 1.50 -46.34 -9.79
N GLY A 562 2.61 -46.14 -9.06
CA GLY A 562 3.89 -46.77 -9.38
C GLY A 562 4.53 -46.30 -10.70
N GLY A 563 4.10 -45.17 -11.24
CA GLY A 563 4.59 -44.66 -12.53
C GLY A 563 3.74 -45.03 -13.73
N GLU A 564 2.61 -45.71 -13.53
CA GLU A 564 1.73 -46.15 -14.62
C GLU A 564 0.80 -45.05 -15.15
N ASP A 565 0.46 -44.06 -14.32
CA ASP A 565 -0.49 -42.99 -14.66
C ASP A 565 0.19 -41.63 -14.48
N ILE A 566 0.14 -40.78 -15.51
CA ILE A 566 0.69 -39.42 -15.47
C ILE A 566 -0.42 -38.41 -15.76
N LEU A 567 -0.63 -37.46 -14.85
CA LEU A 567 -1.51 -36.30 -15.06
C LEU A 567 -0.66 -35.07 -15.33
N LEU A 568 -0.80 -34.49 -16.52
CA LEU A 568 -0.09 -33.30 -16.95
C LEU A 568 -1.07 -32.14 -17.17
N TRP A 569 -0.81 -31.00 -16.54
CA TRP A 569 -1.45 -29.73 -16.87
C TRP A 569 -0.77 -29.09 -18.08
N SER A 570 -1.56 -28.67 -19.07
CA SER A 570 -1.08 -27.96 -20.26
C SER A 570 -2.15 -26.99 -20.76
N ASP A 571 -1.71 -25.84 -21.27
CA ASP A 571 -2.57 -24.83 -21.87
C ASP A 571 -2.57 -24.89 -23.42
N ARG A 572 -2.12 -26.02 -23.99
CA ARG A 572 -2.02 -26.23 -25.45
C ARG A 572 -3.31 -25.97 -26.23
N SER A 573 -4.46 -26.01 -25.56
CA SER A 573 -5.77 -25.75 -26.15
C SER A 573 -6.11 -24.25 -26.27
N GLY A 574 -5.27 -23.36 -25.74
CA GLY A 574 -5.59 -21.96 -25.44
C GLY A 574 -6.15 -21.77 -24.02
N TRP A 575 -6.59 -22.87 -23.37
CA TRP A 575 -7.02 -22.93 -21.98
C TRP A 575 -6.26 -24.02 -21.23
N GLY A 576 -6.01 -23.79 -19.94
CA GLY A 576 -5.30 -24.71 -19.07
C GLY A 576 -6.13 -25.94 -18.71
N HIS A 577 -5.63 -27.14 -19.01
CA HIS A 577 -6.34 -28.41 -18.76
C HIS A 577 -5.40 -29.54 -18.36
N TYR A 578 -5.97 -30.53 -17.65
CA TYR A 578 -5.27 -31.78 -17.36
C TYR A 578 -5.46 -32.81 -18.47
N TYR A 579 -4.37 -33.50 -18.79
CA TYR A 579 -4.26 -34.59 -19.75
C TYR A 579 -3.69 -35.82 -19.04
N HIS A 580 -4.25 -36.99 -19.32
CA HIS A 580 -3.86 -38.26 -18.72
C HIS A 580 -3.05 -39.07 -19.71
N TYR A 581 -1.84 -39.47 -19.31
CA TYR A 581 -0.91 -40.30 -20.07
C TYR A 581 -0.65 -41.61 -19.31
N ASP A 582 -0.26 -42.65 -20.04
CA ASP A 582 0.34 -43.83 -19.41
C ASP A 582 1.81 -43.58 -19.03
N GLY A 583 2.41 -44.50 -18.28
CA GLY A 583 3.81 -44.44 -17.83
C GLY A 583 4.87 -44.44 -18.95
N ASN A 584 4.49 -44.73 -20.19
CA ASN A 584 5.36 -44.65 -21.36
C ASN A 584 5.21 -43.33 -22.12
N GLY A 585 4.34 -42.43 -21.65
CA GLY A 585 4.12 -41.12 -22.24
C GLY A 585 3.08 -41.11 -23.36
N LYS A 586 2.29 -42.17 -23.53
CA LYS A 586 1.19 -42.18 -24.50
C LYS A 586 -0.02 -41.45 -23.92
N LEU A 587 -0.52 -40.44 -24.63
CA LEU A 587 -1.75 -39.75 -24.25
C LEU A 587 -2.94 -40.72 -24.29
N LEU A 588 -3.65 -40.84 -23.18
CA LEU A 588 -4.86 -41.66 -23.05
C LEU A 588 -6.11 -40.83 -23.34
N ASN A 589 -6.27 -39.70 -22.65
CA ASN A 589 -7.38 -38.76 -22.86
C ASN A 589 -7.12 -37.39 -22.20
N ALA A 590 -7.92 -36.39 -22.58
CA ALA A 590 -8.06 -35.17 -21.78
C ALA A 590 -8.92 -35.45 -20.54
N VAL A 591 -8.47 -35.01 -19.36
CA VAL A 591 -9.21 -35.13 -18.09
C VAL A 591 -10.20 -33.97 -17.93
N THR A 592 -9.82 -32.79 -18.43
CA THR A 592 -10.67 -31.60 -18.48
C THR A 592 -10.58 -30.97 -19.87
N SER A 593 -11.63 -30.28 -20.30
CA SER A 593 -11.66 -29.55 -21.58
C SER A 593 -12.74 -28.46 -21.59
N GLY A 594 -12.60 -27.46 -22.46
CA GLY A 594 -13.58 -26.40 -22.73
C GLY A 594 -12.99 -25.00 -22.67
N GLU A 595 -13.84 -23.98 -22.75
CA GLU A 595 -13.43 -22.56 -22.65
C GLU A 595 -13.38 -22.10 -21.19
N TRP A 596 -12.51 -22.74 -20.40
CA TRP A 596 -12.29 -22.43 -18.98
C TRP A 596 -10.95 -23.01 -18.53
N THR A 597 -10.34 -22.44 -17.49
CA THR A 597 -9.03 -22.91 -17.02
C THR A 597 -9.19 -23.85 -15.82
N ALA A 598 -8.72 -25.09 -15.95
CA ALA A 598 -8.51 -25.99 -14.83
C ALA A 598 -7.37 -25.46 -13.96
N GLY A 599 -7.63 -25.31 -12.67
CA GLY A 599 -6.68 -24.84 -11.67
C GLY A 599 -5.92 -25.96 -11.00
N ARG A 600 -5.35 -25.66 -9.82
CA ARG A 600 -4.58 -26.61 -9.02
C ARG A 600 -5.41 -27.83 -8.59
N ILE A 601 -4.80 -29.03 -8.62
CA ILE A 601 -5.34 -30.24 -7.99
C ILE A 601 -5.21 -30.11 -6.48
N MET A 602 -6.34 -30.18 -5.78
CA MET A 602 -6.44 -30.16 -4.32
C MET A 602 -6.30 -31.55 -3.71
N LYS A 603 -6.81 -32.58 -4.40
CA LYS A 603 -6.73 -33.96 -3.95
C LYS A 603 -6.85 -34.96 -5.10
N ILE A 604 -6.14 -36.08 -4.99
CA ILE A 604 -6.23 -37.21 -5.91
C ILE A 604 -6.75 -38.41 -5.12
N ASP A 605 -7.80 -39.04 -5.64
CA ASP A 605 -8.30 -40.34 -5.18
C ASP A 605 -7.87 -41.39 -6.20
N THR A 606 -6.75 -42.06 -5.93
CA THR A 606 -6.18 -43.08 -6.83
C THR A 606 -7.04 -44.35 -6.88
N VAL A 607 -7.78 -44.66 -5.82
CA VAL A 607 -8.68 -45.83 -5.74
C VAL A 607 -9.88 -45.63 -6.66
N LYS A 608 -10.53 -44.46 -6.60
CA LYS A 608 -11.67 -44.13 -7.47
C LYS A 608 -11.24 -43.54 -8.83
N LYS A 609 -9.94 -43.34 -9.04
CA LYS A 609 -9.36 -42.65 -10.22
C LYS A 609 -10.04 -41.32 -10.49
N GLN A 610 -10.07 -40.44 -9.49
CA GLN A 610 -10.70 -39.11 -9.54
C GLN A 610 -9.75 -38.03 -9.03
N ILE A 611 -9.88 -36.83 -9.58
CA ILE A 611 -9.20 -35.63 -9.08
C ILE A 611 -10.23 -34.60 -8.60
N TYR A 612 -9.86 -33.89 -7.54
CA TYR A 612 -10.53 -32.70 -7.03
C TYR A 612 -9.63 -31.51 -7.35
N LEU A 613 -10.13 -30.54 -8.10
CA LEU A 613 -9.34 -29.42 -8.59
C LEU A 613 -10.13 -28.11 -8.52
N TYR A 614 -9.42 -26.99 -8.52
CA TYR A 614 -10.05 -25.70 -8.81
C TYR A 614 -10.33 -25.53 -10.31
N GLY A 615 -11.21 -24.60 -10.64
CA GLY A 615 -11.46 -24.14 -12.01
C GLY A 615 -11.86 -22.66 -12.01
N TYR A 616 -11.54 -21.99 -13.12
CA TYR A 616 -11.69 -20.55 -13.33
C TYR A 616 -12.47 -20.30 -14.62
N SER A 617 -13.23 -19.20 -14.68
CA SER A 617 -14.01 -18.77 -15.87
C SER A 617 -15.06 -19.75 -16.42
N LYS A 618 -15.34 -20.86 -15.73
CA LYS A 618 -16.34 -21.84 -16.17
C LYS A 618 -17.78 -21.40 -15.87
N GLU A 619 -17.99 -20.86 -14.68
CA GLU A 619 -19.29 -20.37 -14.23
C GLU A 619 -19.57 -18.98 -14.82
N LYS A 620 -20.82 -18.74 -15.22
CA LYS A 620 -21.21 -17.50 -15.93
C LYS A 620 -21.70 -16.44 -14.94
N GLY A 621 -21.53 -15.17 -15.31
CA GLY A 621 -22.03 -14.04 -14.52
C GLY A 621 -21.24 -13.80 -13.22
N CYS A 622 -20.02 -14.32 -13.13
CA CYS A 622 -19.11 -14.09 -12.02
C CYS A 622 -17.76 -13.54 -12.50
N ASN A 623 -16.94 -13.07 -11.57
CA ASN A 623 -15.57 -12.68 -11.87
C ASN A 623 -14.79 -13.93 -12.37
N PRO A 624 -14.11 -13.86 -13.53
CA PRO A 624 -13.39 -15.00 -14.11
C PRO A 624 -12.24 -15.52 -13.23
N ASN A 625 -11.77 -14.72 -12.27
CA ASN A 625 -10.71 -15.07 -11.34
C ASN A 625 -11.21 -15.79 -10.06
N TYR A 626 -12.52 -15.97 -9.89
CA TYR A 626 -13.06 -16.75 -8.77
C TYR A 626 -12.71 -18.23 -8.92
N THR A 627 -12.26 -18.83 -7.82
CA THR A 627 -11.97 -20.26 -7.72
C THR A 627 -13.23 -21.03 -7.42
N TYR A 628 -13.56 -22.01 -8.26
CA TYR A 628 -14.62 -22.99 -8.00
C TYR A 628 -14.00 -24.39 -7.87
N MET A 629 -14.48 -25.23 -6.96
CA MET A 629 -13.98 -26.60 -6.83
C MET A 629 -14.82 -27.59 -7.64
N TYR A 630 -14.13 -28.46 -8.37
CA TYR A 630 -14.72 -29.53 -9.17
C TYR A 630 -14.14 -30.89 -8.81
N ARG A 631 -14.88 -31.93 -9.13
CA ARG A 631 -14.39 -33.32 -9.19
C ARG A 631 -14.57 -33.88 -10.59
N VAL A 632 -13.59 -34.62 -11.09
CA VAL A 632 -13.66 -35.32 -12.38
C VAL A 632 -12.92 -36.66 -12.33
N GLY A 633 -13.36 -37.64 -13.10
CA GLY A 633 -12.64 -38.92 -13.26
C GLY A 633 -11.41 -38.75 -14.16
N PHE A 634 -10.40 -39.61 -14.00
CA PHE A 634 -9.20 -39.60 -14.85
C PHE A 634 -9.56 -39.75 -16.34
N ASN A 635 -10.63 -40.48 -16.65
CA ASN A 635 -11.18 -40.64 -18.00
C ASN A 635 -11.90 -39.40 -18.56
N GLY A 636 -11.89 -38.28 -17.85
CA GLY A 636 -12.53 -37.02 -18.22
C GLY A 636 -14.05 -36.98 -18.06
N LYS A 637 -14.68 -38.03 -17.51
CA LYS A 637 -16.13 -38.10 -17.33
C LYS A 637 -16.55 -37.58 -15.95
N ARG A 638 -17.83 -37.17 -15.87
CA ARG A 638 -18.52 -36.76 -14.63
C ARG A 638 -17.88 -35.56 -13.93
N LEU A 639 -17.48 -34.54 -14.70
CA LEU A 639 -17.12 -33.24 -14.13
C LEU A 639 -18.29 -32.70 -13.30
N THR A 640 -18.10 -32.53 -12.00
CA THR A 640 -19.13 -32.13 -11.03
C THR A 640 -18.66 -30.87 -10.32
N LEU A 641 -19.45 -29.79 -10.34
CA LEU A 641 -19.24 -28.59 -9.52
C LEU A 641 -19.59 -28.90 -8.07
N LEU A 642 -18.70 -28.58 -7.14
CA LEU A 642 -18.84 -28.92 -5.71
C LEU A 642 -19.14 -27.71 -4.82
N THR A 643 -18.79 -26.52 -5.29
CA THR A 643 -18.92 -25.25 -4.55
C THR A 643 -19.64 -24.22 -5.44
N PRO A 644 -20.98 -24.22 -5.48
CA PRO A 644 -21.74 -23.45 -6.47
C PRO A 644 -21.92 -21.96 -6.13
N GLU A 645 -21.48 -21.50 -4.96
CA GLU A 645 -21.63 -20.12 -4.55
C GLU A 645 -20.77 -19.17 -5.40
N ASN A 646 -21.31 -18.01 -5.76
CA ASN A 646 -20.58 -17.01 -6.53
C ASN A 646 -19.58 -16.26 -5.64
N ALA A 647 -18.40 -16.87 -5.44
CA ALA A 647 -17.34 -16.43 -4.55
C ALA A 647 -15.99 -17.05 -4.93
N THR A 648 -14.91 -16.58 -4.31
CA THR A 648 -13.65 -17.31 -4.26
C THR A 648 -13.72 -18.37 -3.17
N HIS A 649 -13.41 -19.61 -3.53
CA HIS A 649 -13.41 -20.77 -2.65
C HIS A 649 -11.99 -21.25 -2.28
N SER A 650 -11.80 -21.57 -1.01
CA SER A 650 -10.61 -22.20 -0.45
C SER A 650 -11.02 -23.44 0.34
N ALA A 651 -11.01 -24.58 -0.38
CA ALA A 651 -11.62 -25.82 0.06
C ALA A 651 -10.58 -26.90 0.42
N PHE A 652 -10.89 -27.66 1.47
CA PHE A 652 -10.11 -28.81 1.95
C PHE A 652 -10.91 -30.09 1.74
N VAL A 653 -10.30 -31.09 1.09
CA VAL A 653 -10.96 -32.38 0.77
C VAL A 653 -10.50 -33.49 1.71
N HIS A 654 -11.46 -34.10 2.39
CA HIS A 654 -11.26 -35.23 3.28
C HIS A 654 -11.83 -36.52 2.69
N LEU A 655 -10.99 -37.29 1.98
CA LEU A 655 -11.43 -38.54 1.35
C LEU A 655 -11.87 -39.60 2.37
N GLY A 656 -11.11 -39.77 3.47
CA GLY A 656 -11.40 -40.79 4.49
C GLY A 656 -12.75 -40.60 5.18
N GLY A 657 -13.11 -39.35 5.50
CA GLY A 657 -14.41 -39.00 6.05
C GLY A 657 -15.49 -38.65 5.01
N GLY A 658 -15.15 -38.57 3.73
CA GLY A 658 -16.11 -38.19 2.68
C GLY A 658 -16.62 -36.74 2.79
N LEU A 659 -15.79 -35.80 3.24
CA LEU A 659 -16.15 -34.40 3.49
C LEU A 659 -15.35 -33.41 2.64
N ILE A 660 -15.94 -32.23 2.44
CA ILE A 660 -15.30 -31.03 1.94
C ILE A 660 -15.57 -29.91 2.96
N VAL A 661 -14.53 -29.20 3.37
CA VAL A 661 -14.64 -27.99 4.20
C VAL A 661 -14.26 -26.82 3.31
N ASP A 662 -15.20 -25.91 3.08
CA ASP A 662 -15.07 -24.84 2.10
C ASP A 662 -15.18 -23.47 2.77
N ASN A 663 -14.07 -22.73 2.75
CA ASN A 663 -14.03 -21.32 3.15
C ASN A 663 -14.28 -20.48 1.90
N PHE A 664 -15.29 -19.63 1.91
CA PHE A 664 -15.58 -18.79 0.75
C PHE A 664 -16.06 -17.40 1.14
N SER A 665 -15.74 -16.44 0.28
CA SER A 665 -16.21 -15.08 0.37
C SER A 665 -15.99 -14.36 -0.95
N ARG A 666 -16.57 -13.17 -1.05
CA ARG A 666 -16.13 -12.13 -1.96
C ARG A 666 -15.60 -10.97 -1.14
N ILE A 667 -14.89 -10.06 -1.78
CA ILE A 667 -14.42 -8.82 -1.15
C ILE A 667 -15.56 -8.02 -0.46
N ASP A 668 -16.79 -8.15 -0.97
CA ASP A 668 -18.01 -7.43 -0.55
C ASP A 668 -18.99 -8.29 0.26
N THR A 669 -18.57 -9.46 0.77
CA THR A 669 -19.45 -10.34 1.57
C THR A 669 -18.83 -10.75 2.89
N VAL A 670 -19.66 -11.21 3.83
CA VAL A 670 -19.19 -11.81 5.08
C VAL A 670 -18.65 -13.22 4.79
N PRO A 671 -17.41 -13.54 5.19
CA PRO A 671 -16.85 -14.88 5.05
C PRO A 671 -17.70 -15.97 5.69
N GLN A 672 -17.84 -17.09 4.97
CA GLN A 672 -18.56 -18.27 5.43
C GLN A 672 -17.68 -19.51 5.30
N ILE A 673 -17.90 -20.45 6.23
CA ILE A 673 -17.26 -21.75 6.24
C ILE A 673 -18.37 -22.79 6.20
N THR A 674 -18.36 -23.65 5.18
CA THR A 674 -19.35 -24.70 5.00
C THR A 674 -18.72 -26.09 5.04
N VAL A 675 -19.52 -27.07 5.42
CA VAL A 675 -19.17 -28.48 5.26
C VAL A 675 -20.11 -29.10 4.23
N ARG A 676 -19.54 -29.79 3.26
CA ARG A 676 -20.24 -30.52 2.21
C ARG A 676 -19.81 -31.99 2.23
N ASP A 677 -20.61 -32.86 1.65
CA ASP A 677 -20.11 -34.19 1.29
C ASP A 677 -19.26 -34.13 0.01
N VAL A 678 -18.53 -35.21 -0.29
CA VAL A 678 -17.68 -35.32 -1.50
C VAL A 678 -18.43 -35.26 -2.84
N ASN A 679 -19.78 -35.17 -2.83
CA ASN A 679 -20.59 -34.92 -4.02
C ASN A 679 -21.02 -33.45 -4.15
N GLY A 680 -20.62 -32.58 -3.20
CA GLY A 680 -20.93 -31.14 -3.22
C GLY A 680 -22.22 -30.78 -2.49
N ARG A 681 -22.94 -31.73 -1.90
CA ARG A 681 -24.16 -31.44 -1.15
C ARG A 681 -23.79 -30.75 0.17
N LEU A 682 -24.35 -29.57 0.39
CA LEU A 682 -24.22 -28.82 1.64
C LEU A 682 -24.78 -29.63 2.81
N LEU A 683 -23.96 -29.84 3.84
CA LEU A 683 -24.37 -30.49 5.10
C LEU A 683 -24.67 -29.44 6.16
N THR A 684 -23.82 -28.41 6.30
CA THR A 684 -24.03 -27.31 7.24
C THR A 684 -23.22 -26.06 6.89
N ILE A 685 -23.68 -24.91 7.39
CA ILE A 685 -22.86 -23.69 7.54
C ILE A 685 -22.21 -23.78 8.92
N LEU A 686 -20.91 -24.01 8.95
CA LEU A 686 -20.15 -24.31 10.17
C LEU A 686 -19.84 -23.05 10.98
N GLU A 687 -19.36 -22.02 10.29
CA GLU A 687 -19.03 -20.71 10.86
C GLU A 687 -19.36 -19.58 9.89
N LYS A 688 -19.59 -18.40 10.45
CA LYS A 688 -19.69 -17.13 9.74
C LYS A 688 -18.83 -16.11 10.49
N ALA A 689 -17.98 -15.39 9.77
CA ALA A 689 -17.14 -14.37 10.40
C ALA A 689 -17.99 -13.25 11.02
N ASP A 690 -17.56 -12.73 12.16
CA ASP A 690 -18.21 -11.59 12.82
C ASP A 690 -17.53 -10.28 12.37
N VAL A 691 -18.22 -9.52 11.52
CA VAL A 691 -17.76 -8.22 11.00
C VAL A 691 -18.37 -7.03 11.74
N SER A 692 -19.21 -7.26 12.77
CA SER A 692 -19.96 -6.20 13.45
C SER A 692 -19.05 -5.07 13.96
N ARG A 693 -17.96 -5.42 14.64
CA ARG A 693 -16.99 -4.47 15.18
C ARG A 693 -16.26 -3.66 14.10
N LEU A 694 -16.03 -4.23 12.91
CA LEU A 694 -15.47 -3.48 11.78
C LEU A 694 -16.46 -2.42 11.29
N LEU A 695 -17.72 -2.81 11.10
CA LEU A 695 -18.77 -1.91 10.63
C LEU A 695 -19.07 -0.81 11.66
N GLU A 696 -19.12 -1.15 12.95
CA GLU A 696 -19.23 -0.19 14.07
C GLU A 696 -18.03 0.76 14.12
N TYR A 697 -16.84 0.29 13.74
CA TYR A 697 -15.63 1.13 13.66
C TYR A 697 -15.64 2.10 12.47
N GLY A 698 -16.60 1.96 11.55
CA GLY A 698 -16.78 2.79 10.36
C GLY A 698 -16.18 2.21 9.09
N TRP A 699 -15.65 0.98 9.14
CA TRP A 699 -15.13 0.31 7.94
C TRP A 699 -16.29 -0.04 7.00
N LYS A 700 -16.07 0.13 5.70
CA LYS A 700 -17.04 -0.22 4.65
C LYS A 700 -16.43 -1.22 3.69
N TYR A 701 -17.28 -2.10 3.17
CA TYR A 701 -16.90 -3.02 2.11
C TYR A 701 -16.41 -2.26 0.86
N PRO A 702 -15.33 -2.71 0.22
CA PRO A 702 -14.97 -2.23 -1.11
C PRO A 702 -16.05 -2.58 -2.13
N GLU A 703 -16.27 -1.71 -3.11
CA GLU A 703 -17.25 -1.92 -4.16
C GLU A 703 -16.61 -2.59 -5.38
N GLN A 704 -17.22 -3.65 -5.89
CA GLN A 704 -16.76 -4.28 -7.13
C GLN A 704 -17.19 -3.47 -8.35
N PHE A 705 -16.36 -3.44 -9.39
CA PHE A 705 -16.72 -2.88 -10.68
C PHE A 705 -16.09 -3.67 -11.84
N THR A 706 -16.58 -3.39 -13.04
CA THR A 706 -16.03 -3.89 -14.31
C THR A 706 -15.90 -2.72 -15.29
N VAL A 707 -14.78 -2.68 -16.00
CA VAL A 707 -14.49 -1.75 -17.09
C VAL A 707 -13.99 -2.53 -18.31
N LYS A 708 -14.03 -1.92 -19.49
CA LYS A 708 -13.40 -2.49 -20.68
C LYS A 708 -11.92 -2.14 -20.73
N ALA A 709 -11.10 -3.08 -21.20
CA ALA A 709 -9.72 -2.81 -21.59
C ALA A 709 -9.65 -1.81 -22.75
N ALA A 710 -8.45 -1.36 -23.10
CA ALA A 710 -8.26 -0.38 -24.17
C ALA A 710 -8.70 -0.88 -25.57
N ASP A 711 -8.93 -2.19 -25.74
CA ASP A 711 -9.52 -2.76 -26.96
C ASP A 711 -11.04 -2.58 -27.07
N GLY A 712 -11.70 -2.06 -26.02
CA GLY A 712 -13.15 -1.88 -25.94
C GLY A 712 -13.97 -3.16 -25.84
N LYS A 713 -13.31 -4.33 -25.71
CA LYS A 713 -13.95 -5.66 -25.75
C LYS A 713 -13.76 -6.43 -24.45
N THR A 714 -12.53 -6.50 -23.97
CA THR A 714 -12.14 -7.37 -22.86
C THR A 714 -12.60 -6.77 -21.53
N ASP A 715 -13.29 -7.56 -20.70
CA ASP A 715 -13.66 -7.13 -19.35
C ASP A 715 -12.48 -7.23 -18.39
N LEU A 716 -12.28 -6.14 -17.65
CA LEU A 716 -11.33 -5.98 -16.56
C LEU A 716 -12.11 -5.77 -15.26
N TYR A 717 -11.81 -6.59 -14.26
CA TYR A 717 -12.55 -6.63 -12.99
C TYR A 717 -11.74 -5.93 -11.91
N GLY A 718 -12.43 -5.18 -11.04
CA GLY A 718 -11.78 -4.33 -10.06
C GLY A 718 -12.59 -4.09 -8.79
N ILE A 719 -11.95 -3.42 -7.84
CA ILE A 719 -12.48 -3.04 -6.54
C ILE A 719 -12.16 -1.58 -6.24
N MET A 720 -13.11 -0.89 -5.60
CA MET A 720 -13.06 0.54 -5.28
C MET A 720 -13.25 0.74 -3.78
N TRP A 721 -12.31 1.45 -3.16
CA TRP A 721 -12.44 1.97 -1.80
C TRP A 721 -12.85 3.44 -1.84
N LYS A 722 -13.83 3.78 -0.99
CA LYS A 722 -14.35 5.14 -0.83
C LYS A 722 -14.05 5.65 0.57
N PRO A 723 -14.04 6.99 0.78
CA PRO A 723 -14.03 7.58 2.11
C PRO A 723 -15.20 7.06 2.98
N TYR A 724 -14.99 6.93 4.30
CA TYR A 724 -16.04 6.45 5.21
C TYR A 724 -17.23 7.43 5.27
N ASP A 725 -16.96 8.72 5.14
CA ASP A 725 -17.91 9.83 5.06
C ASP A 725 -18.26 10.21 3.61
N PHE A 726 -18.08 9.28 2.67
CA PHE A 726 -18.35 9.49 1.24
C PHE A 726 -19.72 10.13 0.97
N ASP A 727 -19.68 11.20 0.18
CA ASP A 727 -20.82 11.96 -0.30
C ASP A 727 -20.83 11.93 -1.83
N PRO A 728 -21.80 11.27 -2.48
CA PRO A 728 -21.85 11.15 -3.94
C PRO A 728 -22.06 12.49 -4.68
N SER A 729 -22.39 13.58 -3.96
CA SER A 729 -22.50 14.93 -4.53
C SER A 729 -21.15 15.64 -4.66
N LYS A 730 -20.10 15.16 -3.98
CA LYS A 730 -18.75 15.75 -4.01
C LYS A 730 -17.88 15.15 -5.12
N LYS A 731 -16.81 15.87 -5.46
CA LYS A 731 -15.77 15.44 -6.43
C LYS A 731 -14.49 15.04 -5.70
N TYR A 732 -14.07 13.79 -5.88
CA TYR A 732 -12.89 13.21 -5.25
C TYR A 732 -11.81 12.89 -6.30
N PRO A 733 -10.53 13.10 -5.97
CA PRO A 733 -9.44 12.55 -6.78
C PRO A 733 -9.49 11.01 -6.78
N ILE A 734 -8.87 10.40 -7.79
CA ILE A 734 -8.79 8.94 -7.92
C ILE A 734 -7.33 8.47 -7.99
N VAL A 735 -7.01 7.39 -7.28
CA VAL A 735 -5.68 6.77 -7.29
C VAL A 735 -5.80 5.31 -7.74
N SER A 736 -5.02 4.93 -8.76
CA SER A 736 -4.89 3.52 -9.20
C SER A 736 -3.74 2.81 -8.47
N GLN A 737 -4.03 1.71 -7.79
CA GLN A 737 -3.03 0.77 -7.28
C GLN A 737 -2.79 -0.32 -8.33
N VAL A 738 -1.54 -0.43 -8.82
CA VAL A 738 -1.22 -1.27 -9.97
C VAL A 738 -0.15 -2.33 -9.69
N TYR A 739 -0.19 -3.43 -10.45
CA TYR A 739 0.87 -4.42 -10.54
C TYR A 739 0.78 -5.20 -11.88
N PRO A 740 1.70 -4.99 -12.84
CA PRO A 740 1.72 -5.63 -14.16
C PRO A 740 2.53 -6.94 -14.19
N GLY A 741 2.58 -7.70 -13.10
CA GLY A 741 3.35 -8.95 -13.09
C GLY A 741 2.53 -10.08 -13.71
N PRO A 742 3.04 -10.80 -14.74
CA PRO A 742 2.28 -11.87 -15.41
C PRO A 742 1.97 -13.06 -14.48
N GLN A 743 2.72 -13.20 -13.37
CA GLN A 743 2.52 -14.24 -12.37
C GLN A 743 1.36 -14.01 -11.40
N THR A 744 0.77 -12.80 -11.31
CA THR A 744 -0.30 -12.54 -10.32
C THR A 744 -1.17 -11.35 -10.67
N GLU A 745 -2.46 -11.47 -10.36
CA GLU A 745 -3.41 -10.36 -10.39
C GLU A 745 -3.43 -9.64 -9.03
N THR A 746 -3.52 -8.31 -9.01
CA THR A 746 -3.49 -7.53 -7.75
C THR A 746 -4.87 -7.30 -7.13
N VAL A 747 -5.92 -7.78 -7.79
CA VAL A 747 -7.31 -7.59 -7.39
C VAL A 747 -7.70 -8.66 -6.38
N TRP A 748 -8.07 -8.24 -5.17
CA TRP A 748 -8.60 -9.13 -4.14
C TRP A 748 -9.94 -9.72 -4.58
N THR A 749 -10.05 -11.05 -4.51
CA THR A 749 -11.28 -11.75 -4.94
C THR A 749 -12.13 -12.22 -3.76
N ASP A 750 -11.49 -12.44 -2.61
CA ASP A 750 -12.08 -12.80 -1.32
C ASP A 750 -12.01 -11.63 -0.32
N PHE A 751 -12.76 -11.75 0.77
CA PHE A 751 -12.80 -10.77 1.84
C PHE A 751 -11.44 -10.64 2.53
N THR A 752 -10.96 -9.41 2.65
CA THR A 752 -9.79 -9.09 3.48
C THR A 752 -9.86 -7.67 4.02
N VAL A 753 -9.41 -7.50 5.26
CA VAL A 753 -9.07 -6.19 5.84
C VAL A 753 -7.55 -6.00 5.97
N PHE A 754 -6.78 -7.03 5.58
CA PHE A 754 -5.32 -7.07 5.62
C PHE A 754 -4.74 -6.77 4.23
N ASP A 755 -5.27 -5.74 3.58
CA ASP A 755 -4.81 -5.31 2.27
C ASP A 755 -3.34 -4.89 2.31
N ARG A 756 -2.49 -5.61 1.59
CA ARG A 756 -1.03 -5.40 1.57
C ARG A 756 -0.60 -4.01 1.11
N TYR A 757 -1.46 -3.29 0.37
CA TYR A 757 -1.21 -1.93 -0.12
C TYR A 757 -1.91 -0.84 0.71
N ASN A 758 -2.66 -1.23 1.74
CA ASN A 758 -3.32 -0.33 2.67
C ASN A 758 -4.25 0.70 1.98
N ASN A 759 -4.94 0.27 0.91
CA ASN A 759 -5.81 1.12 0.10
C ASN A 759 -6.96 1.72 0.91
N THR A 760 -7.48 0.97 1.89
CA THR A 760 -8.54 1.46 2.79
C THR A 760 -8.09 2.73 3.51
N ALA A 761 -6.88 2.74 4.10
CA ALA A 761 -6.31 3.89 4.80
C ALA A 761 -6.07 5.09 3.88
N LEU A 762 -5.62 4.86 2.65
CA LEU A 762 -5.46 5.94 1.66
C LEU A 762 -6.81 6.54 1.27
N ALA A 763 -7.85 5.72 1.08
CA ALA A 763 -9.17 6.21 0.72
C ALA A 763 -9.76 7.14 1.81
N GLN A 764 -9.40 6.91 3.07
CA GLN A 764 -9.85 7.73 4.19
C GLN A 764 -9.22 9.13 4.24
N ARG A 765 -8.30 9.45 3.34
CA ARG A 765 -7.82 10.83 3.13
C ARG A 765 -8.75 11.66 2.25
N GLY A 766 -9.93 11.14 1.86
CA GLY A 766 -10.81 11.81 0.90
C GLY A 766 -10.42 11.51 -0.55
N ILE A 767 -9.93 10.30 -0.81
CA ILE A 767 -9.45 9.85 -2.12
C ILE A 767 -10.24 8.60 -2.53
N ILE A 768 -10.65 8.50 -3.78
CA ILE A 768 -11.15 7.23 -4.34
C ILE A 768 -9.94 6.38 -4.69
N VAL A 769 -9.83 5.17 -4.16
CA VAL A 769 -8.75 4.25 -4.50
C VAL A 769 -9.33 3.09 -5.28
N VAL A 770 -8.69 2.70 -6.38
CA VAL A 770 -9.10 1.56 -7.20
C VAL A 770 -7.94 0.63 -7.45
N CYS A 771 -8.23 -0.66 -7.58
CA CYS A 771 -7.37 -1.59 -8.28
C CYS A 771 -8.21 -2.48 -9.20
N PHE A 772 -7.70 -2.77 -10.38
CA PHE A 772 -8.37 -3.60 -11.37
C PHE A 772 -7.33 -4.25 -12.27
N GLY A 773 -7.71 -5.38 -12.87
CA GLY A 773 -6.80 -6.13 -13.73
C GLY A 773 -6.49 -5.41 -15.04
N HIS A 774 -5.43 -5.85 -15.70
CA HIS A 774 -5.06 -5.46 -17.07
C HIS A 774 -4.92 -6.72 -17.91
N ARG A 775 -5.07 -6.65 -19.25
CA ARG A 775 -4.80 -7.81 -20.10
C ARG A 775 -3.37 -8.28 -19.88
N GLY A 776 -3.14 -9.53 -19.51
CA GLY A 776 -1.80 -10.02 -19.09
C GLY A 776 -1.57 -10.07 -17.58
N GLY A 777 -2.50 -9.56 -16.75
CA GLY A 777 -2.35 -9.51 -15.29
C GLY A 777 -2.81 -10.75 -14.54
N SER A 778 -3.59 -11.65 -15.17
CA SER A 778 -4.10 -12.85 -14.50
C SER A 778 -3.59 -14.13 -15.17
N PRO A 779 -2.85 -15.00 -14.45
CA PRO A 779 -2.44 -16.31 -14.94
C PRO A 779 -3.60 -17.32 -14.97
N TYR A 780 -4.77 -16.99 -14.43
CA TYR A 780 -5.90 -17.92 -14.29
C TYR A 780 -6.88 -17.88 -15.47
N ARG A 781 -6.71 -16.90 -16.36
CA ARG A 781 -7.52 -16.72 -17.57
C ARG A 781 -6.97 -17.53 -18.75
N GLU A 782 -7.61 -17.40 -19.91
CA GLU A 782 -7.14 -17.96 -21.17
C GLU A 782 -5.68 -17.58 -21.46
N LYS A 783 -4.96 -18.46 -22.15
CA LYS A 783 -3.54 -18.28 -22.47
C LYS A 783 -3.27 -16.93 -23.16
N ALA A 784 -4.12 -16.56 -24.12
CA ALA A 784 -3.99 -15.29 -24.83
C ALA A 784 -4.09 -14.07 -23.90
N TYR A 785 -4.90 -14.14 -22.84
CA TYR A 785 -4.97 -13.11 -21.82
C TYR A 785 -3.72 -13.16 -20.95
N ALA A 786 -3.36 -14.32 -20.39
CA ALA A 786 -2.23 -14.47 -19.48
C ALA A 786 -0.89 -14.04 -20.11
N THR A 787 -0.69 -14.29 -21.41
CA THR A 787 0.58 -13.99 -22.09
C THR A 787 0.58 -12.67 -22.86
N TYR A 788 -0.45 -11.82 -22.71
CA TYR A 788 -0.58 -10.57 -23.48
C TYR A 788 0.62 -9.62 -23.32
N GLY A 789 1.24 -9.59 -22.13
CA GLY A 789 2.38 -8.73 -21.83
C GLY A 789 3.76 -9.23 -22.30
N TYR A 790 3.84 -10.45 -22.88
CA TYR A 790 5.12 -11.06 -23.26
C TYR A 790 5.93 -10.15 -24.21
N GLY A 791 7.19 -9.89 -23.86
CA GLY A 791 8.08 -9.01 -24.63
C GLY A 791 7.77 -7.51 -24.54
N ASN A 792 6.76 -7.10 -23.76
CA ASN A 792 6.33 -5.70 -23.62
C ASN A 792 5.93 -5.33 -22.18
N LEU A 793 6.60 -5.90 -21.18
CA LEU A 793 6.18 -5.80 -19.77
C LEU A 793 6.14 -4.37 -19.21
N ARG A 794 6.92 -3.43 -19.77
CA ARG A 794 6.89 -2.02 -19.36
C ARG A 794 5.58 -1.32 -19.75
N ASP A 795 5.08 -1.58 -20.96
CA ASP A 795 4.06 -0.74 -21.60
C ASP A 795 2.67 -1.39 -21.68
N TYR A 796 2.57 -2.73 -21.64
CA TYR A 796 1.34 -3.44 -22.04
C TYR A 796 0.09 -3.04 -21.23
N ALA A 797 0.25 -2.76 -19.93
CA ALA A 797 -0.85 -2.47 -19.01
C ALA A 797 -1.28 -0.98 -19.02
N LEU A 798 -0.43 -0.07 -19.54
CA LEU A 798 -0.61 1.37 -19.36
C LEU A 798 -1.90 1.90 -20.00
N ALA A 799 -2.20 1.42 -21.21
CA ALA A 799 -3.40 1.82 -21.94
C ALA A 799 -4.68 1.30 -21.27
N ASP A 800 -4.64 0.08 -20.72
CA ASP A 800 -5.79 -0.53 -20.04
C ASP A 800 -6.12 0.23 -18.74
N ASP A 801 -5.11 0.63 -17.96
CA ASP A 801 -5.30 1.42 -16.74
C ASP A 801 -5.94 2.78 -17.04
N LYS A 802 -5.39 3.51 -18.01
CA LYS A 802 -5.93 4.80 -18.45
C LYS A 802 -7.38 4.67 -18.92
N ALA A 803 -7.67 3.69 -19.78
CA ALA A 803 -9.01 3.46 -20.31
C ALA A 803 -10.03 3.11 -19.21
N GLY A 804 -9.60 2.32 -18.21
CA GLY A 804 -10.43 1.97 -17.05
C GLY A 804 -10.77 3.20 -16.21
N LEU A 805 -9.78 4.03 -15.88
CA LEU A 805 -9.97 5.26 -15.11
C LEU A 805 -10.88 6.28 -15.83
N GLU A 806 -10.73 6.43 -17.16
CA GLU A 806 -11.62 7.28 -17.96
C GLU A 806 -13.07 6.78 -17.93
N GLN A 807 -13.30 5.47 -18.00
CA GLN A 807 -14.64 4.88 -17.88
C GLN A 807 -15.26 5.12 -16.50
N LEU A 808 -14.47 4.97 -15.44
CA LEU A 808 -14.94 5.25 -14.08
C LEU A 808 -15.33 6.73 -13.92
N GLY A 809 -14.51 7.65 -14.43
CA GLY A 809 -14.81 9.09 -14.42
C GLY A 809 -16.08 9.47 -15.18
N ARG A 810 -16.38 8.77 -16.29
CA ARG A 810 -17.65 8.96 -17.03
C ARG A 810 -18.85 8.34 -16.30
N ARG A 811 -18.66 7.19 -15.66
CA ARG A 811 -19.72 6.44 -14.97
C ARG A 811 -20.12 7.08 -13.63
N PHE A 812 -19.17 7.66 -12.93
CA PHE A 812 -19.36 8.17 -11.57
C PHE A 812 -19.07 9.65 -11.50
N SER A 813 -20.13 10.45 -11.34
CA SER A 813 -20.03 11.90 -11.24
C SER A 813 -19.18 12.38 -10.06
N PHE A 814 -18.94 11.55 -9.04
CA PHE A 814 -18.09 11.91 -7.92
C PHE A 814 -16.59 11.72 -8.17
N ILE A 815 -16.18 11.12 -9.30
CA ILE A 815 -14.77 10.96 -9.66
C ILE A 815 -14.30 12.19 -10.45
N ASP A 816 -13.16 12.73 -10.07
CA ASP A 816 -12.48 13.83 -10.73
C ASP A 816 -11.28 13.32 -11.55
N THR A 817 -11.46 13.26 -12.87
CA THR A 817 -10.41 12.79 -13.79
C THR A 817 -9.32 13.82 -14.06
N ASN A 818 -9.40 15.02 -13.47
CA ASN A 818 -8.29 15.98 -13.53
C ASN A 818 -7.27 15.74 -12.41
N ARG A 819 -7.64 14.99 -11.36
CA ARG A 819 -6.80 14.69 -10.19
C ARG A 819 -6.60 13.19 -10.05
N ILE A 820 -5.71 12.64 -10.90
CA ILE A 820 -5.44 11.21 -11.00
C ILE A 820 -4.04 10.90 -10.46
N GLY A 821 -3.95 9.97 -9.52
CA GLY A 821 -2.70 9.40 -9.04
C GLY A 821 -2.54 7.93 -9.41
N ILE A 822 -1.31 7.44 -9.29
CA ILE A 822 -0.98 6.02 -9.48
C ILE A 822 0.11 5.57 -8.52
N PHE A 823 0.03 4.36 -7.99
CA PHE A 823 1.16 3.77 -7.25
C PHE A 823 1.28 2.27 -7.41
N GLY A 824 2.48 1.78 -7.14
CA GLY A 824 2.73 0.36 -7.06
C GLY A 824 4.08 0.04 -6.43
N HIS A 825 4.27 -1.24 -6.11
CA HIS A 825 5.49 -1.79 -5.54
C HIS A 825 6.04 -2.89 -6.48
N SER A 826 7.37 -3.04 -6.58
CA SER A 826 8.00 -4.04 -7.45
C SER A 826 7.60 -3.80 -8.92
N GLY A 827 7.07 -4.80 -9.63
CA GLY A 827 6.47 -4.61 -10.98
C GLY A 827 5.50 -3.41 -11.05
N GLY A 828 4.73 -3.17 -9.98
CA GLY A 828 3.84 -2.01 -9.89
C GLY A 828 4.57 -0.67 -9.85
N GLY A 829 5.75 -0.62 -9.23
CA GLY A 829 6.61 0.57 -9.21
C GLY A 829 7.19 0.87 -10.60
N MET A 830 7.54 -0.16 -11.36
CA MET A 830 7.90 -0.02 -12.78
C MET A 830 6.74 0.61 -13.58
N MET A 831 5.51 0.09 -13.43
CA MET A 831 4.32 0.61 -14.10
C MET A 831 3.96 2.03 -13.67
N ALA A 832 3.98 2.35 -12.38
CA ALA A 832 3.61 3.67 -11.88
C ALA A 832 4.50 4.77 -12.48
N PHE A 833 5.81 4.53 -12.54
CA PHE A 833 6.75 5.43 -13.21
C PHE A 833 6.48 5.49 -14.73
N ALA A 834 6.30 4.34 -15.38
CA ALA A 834 6.06 4.32 -16.83
C ALA A 834 4.78 5.06 -17.21
N ALA A 835 3.71 4.92 -16.42
CA ALA A 835 2.42 5.56 -16.62
C ALA A 835 2.50 7.09 -16.55
N ILE A 836 3.11 7.64 -15.48
CA ILE A 836 3.20 9.10 -15.31
C ILE A 836 4.08 9.76 -16.38
N CYS A 837 5.06 9.04 -16.92
CA CYS A 837 5.88 9.57 -18.01
C CYS A 837 5.27 9.33 -19.41
N THR A 838 4.46 8.29 -19.60
CA THR A 838 3.80 7.99 -20.89
C THR A 838 2.54 8.84 -21.10
N TYR A 839 1.78 9.09 -20.03
CA TYR A 839 0.59 9.93 -20.04
C TYR A 839 0.74 11.09 -19.05
N PRO A 840 1.72 12.00 -19.27
CA PRO A 840 2.11 13.01 -18.29
C PRO A 840 1.07 14.12 -18.06
N ASP A 841 0.10 14.26 -18.97
CA ASP A 841 -1.02 15.17 -18.80
C ASP A 841 -2.20 14.51 -18.06
N PHE A 842 -2.21 13.17 -17.95
CA PHE A 842 -3.29 12.41 -17.32
C PHE A 842 -2.97 12.12 -15.84
N TYR A 843 -1.84 11.49 -15.56
CA TYR A 843 -1.41 11.21 -14.18
C TYR A 843 -0.68 12.41 -13.58
N LYS A 844 -1.17 12.89 -12.44
CA LYS A 844 -0.62 14.07 -11.74
C LYS A 844 0.41 13.68 -10.69
N VAL A 845 0.22 12.54 -10.04
CA VAL A 845 1.06 12.09 -8.92
C VAL A 845 1.35 10.61 -9.02
N ALA A 846 2.60 10.20 -8.83
CA ALA A 846 3.00 8.80 -8.80
C ALA A 846 3.87 8.46 -7.58
N VAL A 847 3.62 7.29 -6.98
CA VAL A 847 4.52 6.67 -5.99
C VAL A 847 5.02 5.34 -6.54
N ALA A 848 6.30 5.28 -6.89
CA ALA A 848 6.95 4.09 -7.45
C ALA A 848 7.93 3.50 -6.44
N SER A 849 7.57 2.34 -5.87
CA SER A 849 8.34 1.68 -4.82
C SER A 849 9.04 0.41 -5.32
N SER A 850 10.33 0.25 -5.02
CA SER A 850 11.20 -0.86 -5.40
C SER A 850 10.97 -1.35 -6.83
N GLY A 851 10.84 -0.42 -7.78
CA GLY A 851 10.48 -0.74 -9.16
C GLY A 851 11.61 -1.40 -9.93
N ASN A 852 11.35 -2.50 -10.63
CA ASN A 852 12.27 -3.09 -11.61
C ASN A 852 12.32 -2.24 -12.90
N HIS A 853 12.76 -1.00 -12.75
CA HIS A 853 12.79 0.04 -13.78
C HIS A 853 13.66 -0.31 -14.98
N ASP A 854 14.67 -1.18 -14.79
CA ASP A 854 15.50 -1.72 -15.86
C ASP A 854 15.61 -3.25 -15.74
N ASN A 855 14.80 -3.94 -16.54
CA ASN A 855 14.78 -5.39 -16.54
C ASN A 855 16.05 -6.05 -17.12
N ARG A 856 17.00 -5.29 -17.67
CA ARG A 856 18.33 -5.82 -18.05
C ARG A 856 19.19 -6.17 -16.83
N ILE A 857 18.89 -5.57 -15.68
CA ILE A 857 19.59 -5.81 -14.40
C ILE A 857 18.70 -6.49 -13.36
N TYR A 858 17.61 -7.11 -13.81
CA TYR A 858 16.68 -7.87 -12.96
C TYR A 858 16.87 -9.38 -13.12
N ASN A 859 16.20 -10.19 -12.32
CA ASN A 859 16.38 -11.64 -12.26
C ASN A 859 16.32 -12.31 -13.65
N ARG A 860 17.34 -13.12 -13.99
CA ARG A 860 17.43 -13.87 -15.26
C ARG A 860 16.17 -14.68 -15.56
N THR A 861 15.74 -15.53 -14.64
CA THR A 861 14.61 -16.44 -14.87
C THR A 861 13.34 -15.65 -15.23
N TRP A 862 13.07 -14.56 -14.51
CA TRP A 862 11.93 -13.70 -14.81
C TRP A 862 12.10 -12.97 -16.16
N GLY A 863 13.27 -12.40 -16.41
CA GLY A 863 13.57 -11.71 -17.67
C GLY A 863 13.46 -12.63 -18.89
N GLU A 864 14.07 -13.80 -18.84
CA GLU A 864 14.06 -14.76 -19.96
C GLU A 864 12.67 -15.35 -20.21
N THR A 865 11.89 -15.59 -19.15
CA THR A 865 10.52 -16.12 -19.26
C THR A 865 9.55 -15.10 -19.86
N TYR A 866 9.58 -13.84 -19.38
CA TYR A 866 8.50 -12.88 -19.66
C TYR A 866 8.89 -11.73 -20.61
N GLN A 867 10.17 -11.30 -20.63
CA GLN A 867 10.64 -10.24 -21.54
C GLN A 867 10.98 -10.74 -22.95
N GLY A 868 10.82 -12.04 -23.21
CA GLY A 868 11.01 -12.64 -24.52
C GLY A 868 12.46 -12.73 -24.98
N ILE A 869 13.36 -13.04 -24.05
CA ILE A 869 14.77 -13.30 -24.35
C ILE A 869 14.87 -14.74 -24.85
N GLY A 870 14.98 -14.90 -26.17
CA GLY A 870 15.17 -16.20 -26.79
C GLY A 870 16.60 -16.73 -26.69
N ASP A 871 16.84 -17.88 -27.32
CA ASP A 871 18.15 -18.56 -27.33
C ASP A 871 19.25 -17.75 -28.05
N ASP A 872 18.89 -16.74 -28.85
CA ASP A 872 19.83 -15.85 -29.53
C ASP A 872 20.31 -14.67 -28.65
N TYR A 873 19.74 -14.53 -27.44
CA TYR A 873 19.99 -13.46 -26.47
C TYR A 873 19.82 -12.06 -27.04
N LYS A 874 19.09 -11.91 -28.15
CA LYS A 874 18.76 -10.62 -28.74
C LYS A 874 17.42 -10.16 -28.19
N PHE A 875 17.44 -9.06 -27.46
CA PHE A 875 16.21 -8.45 -26.97
C PHE A 875 16.39 -6.96 -26.73
N ILE A 876 15.33 -6.19 -27.00
CA ILE A 876 15.28 -4.75 -26.78
C ILE A 876 14.39 -4.51 -25.57
N VAL A 877 15.01 -4.36 -24.39
CA VAL A 877 14.27 -3.92 -23.19
C VAL A 877 14.08 -2.43 -23.27
N LYS A 878 12.82 -2.01 -23.39
CA LYS A 878 12.49 -0.61 -23.13
C LYS A 878 12.59 -0.37 -21.63
N THR A 879 13.28 0.70 -21.25
CA THR A 879 13.57 1.00 -19.84
C THR A 879 12.80 2.23 -19.38
N ASN A 880 12.61 2.39 -18.08
CA ASN A 880 11.92 3.59 -17.58
C ASN A 880 12.76 4.87 -17.75
N GLN A 881 14.09 4.73 -17.79
CA GLN A 881 15.04 5.80 -18.05
C GLN A 881 14.69 6.52 -19.36
N ASP A 882 14.35 5.77 -20.41
CA ASP A 882 13.98 6.32 -21.73
C ASP A 882 12.75 7.27 -21.67
N LEU A 883 11.92 7.15 -20.63
CA LEU A 883 10.72 7.95 -20.42
C LEU A 883 10.93 9.15 -19.49
N ALA A 884 12.02 9.22 -18.73
CA ALA A 884 12.22 10.21 -17.66
C ALA A 884 12.03 11.67 -18.12
N LYS A 885 12.46 12.00 -19.35
CA LYS A 885 12.30 13.33 -19.95
C LYS A 885 10.85 13.81 -20.10
N TYR A 886 9.88 12.89 -20.06
CA TYR A 886 8.47 13.22 -20.21
C TYR A 886 7.76 13.51 -18.88
N LEU A 887 8.43 13.34 -17.74
CA LEU A 887 7.83 13.65 -16.43
C LEU A 887 7.37 15.12 -16.38
N LYS A 888 6.10 15.32 -16.00
CA LYS A 888 5.47 16.63 -15.73
C LYS A 888 4.88 16.73 -14.32
N GLY A 889 4.33 15.63 -13.79
CA GLY A 889 3.71 15.57 -12.46
C GLY A 889 4.69 15.29 -11.33
N HIS A 890 4.16 15.00 -10.14
CA HIS A 890 4.92 14.75 -8.93
C HIS A 890 5.25 13.26 -8.77
N LEU A 891 6.52 12.93 -8.54
CA LEU A 891 7.01 11.56 -8.45
C LEU A 891 7.76 11.33 -7.14
N LEU A 892 7.32 10.33 -6.38
CA LEU A 892 8.06 9.77 -5.25
C LEU A 892 8.62 8.40 -5.63
N LEU A 893 9.95 8.30 -5.68
CA LEU A 893 10.69 7.05 -5.77
C LEU A 893 10.98 6.51 -4.36
N VAL A 894 10.79 5.21 -4.14
CA VAL A 894 11.11 4.56 -2.86
C VAL A 894 11.88 3.26 -3.08
N THR A 895 12.90 2.96 -2.29
CA THR A 895 13.60 1.66 -2.35
C THR A 895 14.12 1.25 -0.97
N GLY A 896 14.18 -0.06 -0.72
CA GLY A 896 14.98 -0.61 0.37
C GLY A 896 16.47 -0.48 0.05
N GLU A 897 17.30 -0.19 1.05
CA GLU A 897 18.75 -0.08 0.88
C GLU A 897 19.41 -1.43 0.53
N VAL A 898 18.90 -2.52 1.08
CA VAL A 898 19.49 -3.87 0.95
C VAL A 898 18.55 -4.83 0.21
N ASP A 899 17.79 -4.30 -0.75
CA ASP A 899 16.89 -5.07 -1.62
C ASP A 899 17.70 -6.01 -2.53
N ASN A 900 17.69 -7.31 -2.22
CA ASN A 900 18.37 -8.35 -3.00
C ASN A 900 17.48 -8.98 -4.07
N ASN A 901 16.25 -8.50 -4.26
CA ASN A 901 15.36 -8.93 -5.34
C ASN A 901 15.33 -7.88 -6.45
N VAL A 902 14.81 -6.68 -6.16
CA VAL A 902 14.93 -5.53 -7.07
C VAL A 902 16.09 -4.68 -6.57
N HIS A 903 17.29 -4.98 -7.06
CA HIS A 903 18.50 -4.27 -6.63
C HIS A 903 18.31 -2.75 -6.69
N PRO A 904 18.72 -1.96 -5.66
CA PRO A 904 18.49 -0.52 -5.58
C PRO A 904 19.04 0.28 -6.77
N ALA A 905 20.02 -0.30 -7.48
CA ALA A 905 20.52 0.20 -8.76
C ALA A 905 19.39 0.47 -9.79
N ASN A 906 18.27 -0.26 -9.76
CA ASN A 906 17.11 0.04 -10.60
C ASN A 906 16.59 1.47 -10.35
N THR A 907 16.34 1.80 -9.08
CA THR A 907 15.87 3.12 -8.64
C THR A 907 16.91 4.20 -8.91
N PHE A 908 18.19 3.94 -8.62
CA PHE A 908 19.25 4.94 -8.84
C PHE A 908 19.48 5.25 -10.32
N ARG A 909 19.29 4.30 -11.23
CA ARG A 909 19.44 4.56 -12.67
C ARG A 909 18.34 5.45 -13.23
N VAL A 910 17.09 5.34 -12.74
CA VAL A 910 16.03 6.30 -13.11
C VAL A 910 16.23 7.65 -12.43
N ALA A 911 16.68 7.68 -11.17
CA ALA A 911 16.99 8.92 -10.47
C ALA A 911 18.10 9.70 -11.20
N ASN A 912 19.16 9.01 -11.63
CA ASN A 912 20.22 9.61 -12.44
C ASN A 912 19.68 10.21 -13.74
N GLU A 913 18.82 9.48 -14.46
CA GLU A 913 18.26 9.99 -15.71
C GLU A 913 17.33 11.20 -15.49
N LEU A 914 16.52 11.20 -14.43
CA LEU A 914 15.72 12.37 -14.05
C LEU A 914 16.60 13.60 -13.79
N ILE A 915 17.73 13.44 -13.09
CA ILE A 915 18.70 14.51 -12.85
C ILE A 915 19.27 15.03 -14.18
N LEU A 916 19.70 14.13 -15.08
CA LEU A 916 20.24 14.51 -16.38
C LEU A 916 19.22 15.24 -17.26
N GLN A 917 17.93 14.94 -17.11
CA GLN A 917 16.83 15.59 -17.82
C GLN A 917 16.29 16.84 -17.12
N GLY A 918 16.88 17.25 -15.99
CA GLY A 918 16.45 18.42 -15.22
C GLY A 918 15.04 18.30 -14.65
N LYS A 919 14.66 17.09 -14.20
CA LYS A 919 13.33 16.80 -13.64
C LYS A 919 13.36 16.75 -12.12
N ASP A 920 12.36 17.37 -11.51
CA ASP A 920 12.16 17.32 -10.06
C ASP A 920 11.47 16.00 -9.65
N PHE A 921 11.93 15.40 -8.56
CA PHE A 921 11.35 14.20 -7.95
C PHE A 921 11.77 14.08 -6.49
N ASP A 922 11.04 13.28 -5.72
CA ASP A 922 11.37 12.92 -4.36
C ASP A 922 11.93 11.49 -4.31
N LEU A 923 12.94 11.24 -3.47
CA LEU A 923 13.53 9.91 -3.25
C LEU A 923 13.53 9.57 -1.76
N LEU A 924 13.02 8.40 -1.41
CA LEU A 924 13.10 7.81 -0.08
C LEU A 924 13.86 6.47 -0.14
N ILE A 925 15.01 6.41 0.52
CA ILE A 925 15.75 5.16 0.74
C ILE A 925 15.43 4.70 2.17
N LEU A 926 15.01 3.44 2.32
CA LEU A 926 14.71 2.85 3.63
C LEU A 926 15.93 2.04 4.11
N PRO A 927 16.65 2.50 5.14
CA PRO A 927 17.88 1.85 5.62
C PRO A 927 17.62 0.41 6.10
N ASN A 928 18.55 -0.50 5.78
CA ASN A 928 18.51 -1.92 6.17
C ASN A 928 17.22 -2.68 5.79
N GLN A 929 16.40 -2.14 4.88
CA GLN A 929 15.20 -2.81 4.38
C GLN A 929 15.50 -3.57 3.08
N GLY A 930 14.97 -4.79 2.99
CA GLY A 930 14.97 -5.61 1.77
C GLY A 930 13.79 -5.27 0.85
N HIS A 931 13.40 -6.24 0.01
CA HIS A 931 12.31 -6.05 -0.96
C HIS A 931 10.95 -5.81 -0.30
N ALA A 932 10.61 -6.64 0.68
CA ALA A 932 9.47 -6.40 1.55
C ALA A 932 9.91 -5.43 2.66
N PHE A 933 9.27 -4.26 2.74
CA PHE A 933 9.48 -3.36 3.88
C PHE A 933 8.78 -3.93 5.11
N GLU A 934 9.44 -3.86 6.26
CA GLU A 934 8.97 -4.49 7.49
C GLU A 934 8.90 -3.50 8.66
N GLY A 935 8.14 -3.90 9.69
CA GLY A 935 8.03 -3.20 10.97
C GLY A 935 7.79 -1.68 10.85
N PRO A 936 8.59 -0.84 11.54
CA PRO A 936 8.40 0.60 11.55
C PRO A 936 8.66 1.27 10.20
N TYR A 937 9.55 0.71 9.37
CA TYR A 937 9.86 1.26 8.04
C TYR A 937 8.69 1.12 7.08
N LYS A 938 7.99 -0.03 7.11
CA LYS A 938 6.72 -0.21 6.38
C LYS A 938 5.69 0.83 6.79
N SER A 939 5.51 1.01 8.11
CA SER A 939 4.54 1.97 8.65
C SER A 939 4.87 3.41 8.24
N TYR A 940 6.16 3.77 8.27
CA TYR A 940 6.63 5.07 7.81
C TYR A 940 6.41 5.30 6.31
N PHE A 941 6.72 4.31 5.46
CA PHE A 941 6.46 4.39 4.02
C PHE A 941 4.96 4.55 3.72
N GLU A 942 4.11 3.77 4.38
CA GLU A 942 2.66 3.86 4.21
C GLU A 942 2.12 5.24 4.59
N LYS A 943 2.61 5.83 5.69
CA LYS A 943 2.33 7.22 6.06
C LYS A 943 2.82 8.20 5.01
N LYS A 944 4.09 8.11 4.58
CA LYS A 944 4.70 9.00 3.58
C LYS A 944 3.93 8.96 2.25
N LYS A 945 3.51 7.78 1.79
CA LYS A 945 2.69 7.61 0.57
C LYS A 945 1.36 8.36 0.68
N ARG A 946 0.64 8.21 1.80
CA ARG A 946 -0.63 8.93 2.03
C ARG A 946 -0.43 10.43 2.06
N ASP A 947 0.59 10.90 2.78
CA ASP A 947 0.91 12.32 2.90
C ASP A 947 1.30 12.91 1.53
N TYR A 948 1.98 12.13 0.68
CA TYR A 948 2.35 12.52 -0.68
C TYR A 948 1.13 12.75 -1.57
N PHE A 949 0.20 11.78 -1.62
CA PHE A 949 -1.03 11.93 -2.38
C PHE A 949 -1.91 13.05 -1.84
N THR A 950 -2.00 13.18 -0.51
CA THR A 950 -2.75 14.28 0.12
C THR A 950 -2.20 15.63 -0.34
N LYS A 951 -0.89 15.82 -0.25
CA LYS A 951 -0.22 17.08 -0.63
C LYS A 951 -0.47 17.47 -2.10
N TYR A 952 -0.46 16.51 -3.02
CA TYR A 952 -0.43 16.82 -4.46
C TYR A 952 -1.74 16.51 -5.21
N LEU A 953 -2.73 15.86 -4.58
CA LEU A 953 -4.06 15.65 -5.17
C LEU A 953 -5.20 16.36 -4.45
N LEU A 954 -5.00 16.81 -3.20
CA LEU A 954 -6.05 17.48 -2.42
C LEU A 954 -5.79 18.97 -2.20
N ALA A 955 -4.54 19.42 -2.29
CA ALA A 955 -4.18 20.84 -2.13
C ALA A 955 -4.18 21.63 -3.44
N GLU A 956 -4.62 21.03 -4.55
CA GLU A 956 -4.79 21.68 -5.87
C GLU A 956 -6.24 22.03 -6.17
#